data_AF-A0A2E0Z816-F1
#
_entry.id   AF-A0A2E0Z816-F1
#
_cell.length_a   1.000
_cell.length_b   1.000
_cell.length_c   1.000
_cell.angle_alpha   90.00
_cell.angle_beta   90.00
_cell.angle_gamma   90.00
#
_symmetry.space_group_name_H-M   'P 1'
#
loop_
_entity.id
_entity.type
_entity.pdbx_description
1 polymer ?
#
loop_
_entity_poly.entity_id
_entity_poly.type
_entity_poly.pdbx_seq_one_letter_code
_entity_poly.pdbx_strand_id
1 'polypeptide(L)'
;MNAAQNPAKRARWFTLFWLFLALVDLLAIGALQFRHNFLTRGLPDGLPEQVNFGGVQPGLNVYLNQYDDAALADNLQQIADLGVQFVKQPFYFSEDFNWVEADRLVTAVSQHNLTLVPLLDGNPENNFAPVDTAVFARWTAEFAQRYGDAVQFYIIWDEPNLASHWGNQPVNPDDYGALLSAAASAIRSTDGDAVIVAAPLAPTVETGPDNLADHLFLQQLYETDAATAFDIAAAKPYGFDLPPDDRTMANETLNFSRVILLREVMRRNGDGHKAIWAGNWGWNSLPADWTGDPSIWGEVTAAQQAEFTIAALERARLEWPWLGVAFLENWEPNAPPDNPHWGFSIAGVATSSTTTAAALQNYLAEQNPAVAQPGFHLAQPNNPDQIYEGNWEFSPEFGADIGQQPDDVLLGDKVTFTFYGTDLGLRVRRANFRARFYITIDGQPANALPRDENGSMLILTSAVKSDDYIATEPVARNLTPGVHTAQIIASRGWDQWALNGFSVGYQPSDAWHRWGMWLLAGTAVFSLILAIRIGRRAAWPDWFRRQRERFAALNASWQLGVTAVTAALVFLAGWFTWAEQMGGLYRRLGDGSQLALTAAVASIYYVTPTFFIYAAALAVLFVLLYWRPVWGLVLIAFCFPFYVPPLPKPILNYRFSPIEVLTLVTFAAYAANRLTAWLQRFKNRSLKTDFRLQNIDYGVIALTAIATASLFFTNRLNVASNEWRVVILEPALFYWVLRGSKPTAGEMWRILDGFILGGLVVALYGLWQMGFARDELITAEGGLLRLRSIYGSPNNVALYLGRIVPLLGAMAVLGSRQFHGKRWWIYTAVLIPTLLAFLLTFSKGGLFLGLPAAFVVIFWQWQRVNGRKAWPWLLAFGAMGVVGLFAIEQIPALAGRLSLTGETGVFRLSLWQASLNMVRDHPWFGVGLDNFLYEYRGRYILEGAWRDPNLSHPHNIFLDFATRIGLPGLLVGLSLIVTLARTLWRLRPQISPEWLPVVVGLGAALADMVFHGLVDHSFFLVDLAFAFYLLLGTAVWLQNQESGKIRDGSA
;
A
#
# COMPACT_ATOMS: atom_id res chain seq x y z
N MET A 1 7.22 51.80 38.54
CA MET A 1 8.19 50.81 38.01
C MET A 1 7.96 49.46 38.67
N ASN A 2 7.59 48.43 37.89
CA ASN A 2 7.97 47.02 38.03
C ASN A 2 6.91 46.08 37.42
N ALA A 3 6.99 45.89 36.10
CA ALA A 3 6.34 44.78 35.42
C ALA A 3 7.19 44.31 34.22
N ALA A 4 8.49 44.14 34.41
CA ALA A 4 9.31 43.36 33.48
C ALA A 4 9.00 41.87 33.73
N GLN A 5 7.91 41.38 33.13
CA GLN A 5 7.47 39.99 33.22
C GLN A 5 8.57 39.05 32.72
N ASN A 6 8.96 38.08 33.58
CA ASN A 6 10.02 37.11 33.34
C ASN A 6 9.82 36.39 31.97
N PRO A 7 10.76 36.53 31.01
CA PRO A 7 10.64 35.97 29.67
C PRO A 7 10.44 34.45 29.65
N ALA A 8 10.95 33.73 30.66
CA ALA A 8 10.75 32.29 30.80
C ALA A 8 9.29 31.92 31.14
N LYS A 9 8.57 32.76 31.89
CA LYS A 9 7.15 32.55 32.21
C LYS A 9 6.27 32.73 30.98
N ARG A 10 6.55 33.75 30.15
CA ARG A 10 5.86 33.95 28.87
C ARG A 10 6.12 32.79 27.91
N ALA A 11 7.37 32.31 27.82
CA ALA A 11 7.70 31.15 26.98
C ALA A 11 6.95 29.86 27.39
N ARG A 12 6.72 29.60 28.68
CA ARG A 12 5.88 28.48 29.13
C ARG A 12 4.44 28.61 28.65
N TRP A 13 3.84 29.79 28.85
CA TRP A 13 2.47 30.06 28.41
C TRP A 13 2.31 29.94 26.89
N PHE A 14 3.23 30.49 26.11
CA PHE A 14 3.22 30.31 24.66
C PHE A 14 3.43 28.85 24.26
N THR A 15 4.29 28.09 24.95
CA THR A 15 4.45 26.65 24.69
C THR A 15 3.14 25.90 24.90
N LEU A 16 2.44 26.17 26.00
CA LEU A 16 1.13 25.58 26.29
C LEU A 16 0.06 26.03 25.30
N PHE A 17 0.07 27.30 24.88
CA PHE A 17 -0.83 27.81 23.85
C PHE A 17 -0.66 27.07 22.52
N TRP A 18 0.58 26.89 22.05
CA TRP A 18 0.84 26.17 20.80
C TRP A 18 0.56 24.67 20.92
N LEU A 19 0.78 24.05 22.08
CA LEU A 19 0.34 22.66 22.32
C LEU A 19 -1.19 22.55 22.33
N PHE A 20 -1.88 23.52 22.93
CA PHE A 20 -3.34 23.59 22.93
C PHE A 20 -3.87 23.77 21.51
N LEU A 21 -3.28 24.66 20.71
CA LEU A 21 -3.67 24.83 19.31
C LEU A 21 -3.46 23.55 18.50
N ALA A 22 -2.32 22.86 18.68
CA ALA A 22 -2.09 21.56 18.04
C ALA A 22 -3.13 20.52 18.46
N LEU A 23 -3.54 20.49 19.73
CA LEU A 23 -4.60 19.60 20.22
C LEU A 23 -5.97 19.94 19.62
N VAL A 24 -6.32 21.23 19.54
CA VAL A 24 -7.58 21.69 18.93
C VAL A 24 -7.62 21.32 17.44
N ASP A 25 -6.52 21.49 16.71
CA ASP A 25 -6.42 21.09 15.31
C ASP A 25 -6.62 19.57 15.13
N LEU A 26 -6.02 18.75 16.02
CA LEU A 26 -6.23 17.29 16.02
C LEU A 26 -7.68 16.89 16.34
N LEU A 27 -8.34 17.57 17.28
CA LEU A 27 -9.74 17.34 17.59
C LEU A 27 -10.65 17.78 16.43
N ALA A 28 -10.34 18.88 15.76
CA ALA A 28 -11.06 19.36 14.59
C ALA A 28 -10.91 18.41 13.40
N ILE A 29 -9.72 17.81 13.21
CA ILE A 29 -9.52 16.69 12.27
C ILE A 29 -10.44 15.52 12.61
N GLY A 30 -10.48 15.12 13.89
CA GLY A 30 -11.37 14.05 14.36
C GLY A 30 -12.85 14.36 14.09
N ALA A 31 -13.31 15.58 14.35
CA ALA A 31 -14.68 16.01 14.10
C ALA A 31 -15.02 16.07 12.61
N LEU A 32 -14.09 16.55 11.78
CA LEU A 32 -14.25 16.62 10.32
C LEU A 32 -14.27 15.22 9.69
N GLN A 33 -13.46 14.29 10.20
CA GLN A 33 -13.50 12.87 9.83
C GLN A 33 -14.81 12.22 10.27
N PHE A 34 -15.26 12.47 11.50
CA PHE A 34 -16.53 11.94 11.99
C PHE A 34 -17.71 12.41 11.13
N ARG A 35 -17.76 13.71 10.78
CA ARG A 35 -18.77 14.25 9.88
C ARG A 35 -18.71 13.59 8.49
N HIS A 36 -17.51 13.43 7.94
CA HIS A 36 -17.35 12.77 6.64
C HIS A 36 -17.85 11.33 6.69
N ASN A 37 -17.42 10.55 7.69
CA ASN A 37 -17.89 9.19 7.91
C ASN A 37 -19.42 9.13 8.05
N PHE A 38 -20.03 10.09 8.76
CA PHE A 38 -21.49 10.17 8.89
C PHE A 38 -22.18 10.38 7.54
N LEU A 39 -21.62 11.23 6.67
CA LEU A 39 -22.18 11.50 5.34
C LEU A 39 -21.97 10.34 4.36
N THR A 40 -20.85 9.61 4.48
CA THR A 40 -20.46 8.56 3.51
C THR A 40 -20.74 7.13 3.98
N ARG A 41 -21.23 6.94 5.21
CA ARG A 41 -21.58 5.60 5.73
C ARG A 41 -22.63 4.94 4.84
N GLY A 42 -22.37 3.69 4.44
CA GLY A 42 -23.19 2.93 3.49
C GLY A 42 -22.70 2.99 2.04
N LEU A 43 -21.86 3.98 1.69
CA LEU A 43 -21.17 3.99 0.40
C LEU A 43 -20.08 2.91 0.36
N PRO A 44 -19.81 2.31 -0.81
CA PRO A 44 -18.62 1.50 -1.02
C PRO A 44 -17.34 2.31 -0.76
N ASP A 45 -16.35 1.70 -0.12
CA ASP A 45 -15.06 2.35 0.23
C ASP A 45 -14.19 2.70 -1.01
N GLY A 46 -14.61 2.28 -2.19
CA GLY A 46 -13.93 2.48 -3.47
C GLY A 46 -14.87 2.20 -4.64
N LEU A 47 -14.31 1.74 -5.76
CA LEU A 47 -15.11 1.29 -6.90
C LEU A 47 -15.92 0.05 -6.50
N PRO A 48 -17.26 0.04 -6.71
CA PRO A 48 -18.09 -1.11 -6.34
C PRO A 48 -17.59 -2.41 -6.98
N GLU A 49 -17.42 -3.44 -6.16
CA GLU A 49 -17.21 -4.80 -6.64
C GLU A 49 -18.54 -5.42 -7.09
N GLN A 50 -18.47 -6.55 -7.77
CA GLN A 50 -19.66 -7.30 -8.14
C GLN A 50 -20.38 -7.81 -6.89
N VAL A 51 -21.65 -7.44 -6.77
CA VAL A 51 -22.57 -7.97 -5.78
C VAL A 51 -23.60 -8.80 -6.52
N ASN A 52 -23.68 -10.09 -6.20
CA ASN A 52 -24.63 -10.99 -6.85
C ASN A 52 -26.06 -10.51 -6.54
N PHE A 53 -26.87 -10.34 -7.58
CA PHE A 53 -28.25 -9.83 -7.47
C PHE A 53 -28.36 -8.45 -6.81
N GLY A 54 -27.28 -7.66 -6.84
CA GLY A 54 -27.26 -6.25 -6.47
C GLY A 54 -27.61 -5.35 -7.66
N GLY A 55 -27.75 -4.06 -7.38
CA GLY A 55 -28.25 -3.06 -8.33
C GLY A 55 -29.75 -2.83 -8.11
N VAL A 56 -30.10 -1.59 -7.75
CA VAL A 56 -31.43 -1.27 -7.26
C VAL A 56 -32.48 -1.35 -8.36
N GLN A 57 -33.39 -2.32 -8.21
CA GLN A 57 -34.52 -2.55 -9.09
C GLN A 57 -35.84 -2.36 -8.33
N PRO A 58 -36.82 -1.64 -8.88
CA PRO A 58 -38.12 -1.48 -8.24
C PRO A 58 -38.91 -2.80 -8.31
N GLY A 59 -39.49 -3.20 -7.18
CA GLY A 59 -40.49 -4.26 -7.11
C GLY A 59 -41.73 -3.77 -6.35
N LEU A 60 -42.78 -4.57 -6.35
CA LEU A 60 -44.03 -4.26 -5.64
C LEU A 60 -44.54 -5.47 -4.86
N ASN A 61 -44.95 -5.26 -3.61
CA ASN A 61 -45.70 -6.24 -2.85
C ASN A 61 -47.15 -6.33 -3.37
N VAL A 62 -47.68 -7.54 -3.48
CA VAL A 62 -49.04 -7.78 -3.96
C VAL A 62 -49.75 -8.84 -3.13
N TYR A 63 -51.08 -8.73 -3.04
CA TYR A 63 -51.97 -9.75 -2.48
C TYR A 63 -53.01 -10.14 -3.53
N LEU A 64 -52.58 -10.88 -4.53
CA LEU A 64 -53.36 -11.16 -5.74
C LEU A 64 -54.54 -12.13 -5.50
N ASN A 65 -54.46 -12.93 -4.44
CA ASN A 65 -55.50 -13.89 -4.06
C ASN A 65 -56.84 -13.24 -3.65
N GLN A 66 -56.85 -11.93 -3.39
CA GLN A 66 -58.08 -11.20 -3.05
C GLN A 66 -58.96 -10.88 -4.27
N TYR A 67 -58.43 -11.00 -5.49
CA TYR A 67 -59.12 -10.63 -6.72
C TYR A 67 -59.78 -11.83 -7.41
N ASP A 68 -60.92 -11.60 -8.07
CA ASP A 68 -61.44 -12.52 -9.08
C ASP A 68 -60.61 -12.44 -10.39
N ASP A 69 -60.86 -13.31 -11.36
CA ASP A 69 -60.00 -13.41 -12.56
C ASP A 69 -59.96 -12.13 -13.40
N ALA A 70 -61.06 -11.38 -13.44
CA ALA A 70 -61.14 -10.14 -14.20
C ALA A 70 -60.37 -9.02 -13.50
N ALA A 71 -60.57 -8.85 -12.20
CA ALA A 71 -59.84 -7.88 -11.40
C ALA A 71 -58.35 -8.23 -11.29
N LEU A 72 -58.00 -9.52 -11.22
CA LEU A 72 -56.61 -9.97 -11.19
C LEU A 72 -55.86 -9.55 -12.45
N ALA A 73 -56.43 -9.80 -13.62
CA ALA A 73 -55.83 -9.41 -14.90
C ALA A 73 -55.69 -7.87 -15.01
N ASP A 74 -56.72 -7.11 -14.63
CA ASP A 74 -56.69 -5.65 -14.69
C ASP A 74 -55.62 -5.06 -13.75
N ASN A 75 -55.54 -5.52 -12.50
CA ASN A 75 -54.53 -5.06 -11.55
C ASN A 75 -53.11 -5.43 -12.00
N LEU A 76 -52.89 -6.65 -12.52
CA LEU A 76 -51.58 -7.05 -13.05
C LEU A 76 -51.17 -6.20 -14.25
N GLN A 77 -52.10 -5.85 -15.14
CA GLN A 77 -51.81 -4.94 -16.25
C GLN A 77 -51.45 -3.54 -15.74
N GLN A 78 -52.19 -2.99 -14.78
CA GLN A 78 -51.87 -1.69 -14.18
C GLN A 78 -50.49 -1.67 -13.52
N ILE A 79 -50.14 -2.75 -12.80
CA ILE A 79 -48.81 -2.92 -12.20
C ILE A 79 -47.73 -2.97 -13.29
N ALA A 80 -47.93 -3.74 -14.35
CA ALA A 80 -46.99 -3.82 -15.47
C ALA A 80 -46.81 -2.45 -16.16
N ASP A 81 -47.87 -1.66 -16.29
CA ASP A 81 -47.86 -0.33 -16.89
C ASP A 81 -47.06 0.70 -16.06
N LEU A 82 -46.81 0.45 -14.77
CA LEU A 82 -45.88 1.26 -13.96
C LEU A 82 -44.43 1.11 -14.43
N GLY A 83 -44.10 0.02 -15.13
CA GLY A 83 -42.73 -0.33 -15.52
C GLY A 83 -41.94 -1.09 -14.43
N VAL A 84 -42.61 -1.59 -13.38
CA VAL A 84 -41.99 -2.53 -12.43
C VAL A 84 -41.89 -3.93 -13.02
N GLN A 85 -40.85 -4.67 -12.67
CA GLN A 85 -40.62 -6.03 -13.21
C GLN A 85 -40.84 -7.14 -12.18
N PHE A 86 -40.77 -6.84 -10.89
CA PHE A 86 -40.83 -7.82 -9.82
C PHE A 86 -42.07 -7.62 -8.96
N VAL A 87 -42.77 -8.70 -8.67
CA VAL A 87 -43.89 -8.72 -7.71
C VAL A 87 -43.65 -9.76 -6.62
N LYS A 88 -43.80 -9.37 -5.35
CA LYS A 88 -43.70 -10.29 -4.21
C LYS A 88 -45.09 -10.70 -3.73
N GLN A 89 -45.37 -12.00 -3.75
CA GLN A 89 -46.66 -12.58 -3.36
C GLN A 89 -46.46 -13.61 -2.24
N PRO A 90 -47.17 -13.52 -1.11
CA PRO A 90 -47.18 -14.56 -0.08
C PRO A 90 -47.94 -15.82 -0.51
N PHE A 91 -47.39 -16.96 -0.15
CA PHE A 91 -47.99 -18.29 -0.17
C PHE A 91 -47.85 -18.91 1.22
N TYR A 92 -48.96 -19.31 1.82
CA TYR A 92 -48.99 -19.76 3.20
C TYR A 92 -48.98 -21.29 3.30
N PHE A 93 -48.22 -21.79 4.27
CA PHE A 93 -48.11 -23.22 4.54
C PHE A 93 -49.47 -23.88 4.83
N SER A 94 -49.71 -25.06 4.24
CA SER A 94 -50.86 -25.91 4.50
C SER A 94 -50.47 -27.39 4.44
N GLU A 95 -50.92 -28.18 5.42
CA GLU A 95 -50.64 -29.63 5.49
C GLU A 95 -51.27 -30.42 4.33
N ASP A 96 -52.29 -29.88 3.67
CA ASP A 96 -53.02 -30.55 2.58
C ASP A 96 -52.39 -30.35 1.19
N PHE A 97 -51.33 -29.55 1.08
CA PHE A 97 -50.62 -29.25 -0.20
C PHE A 97 -51.60 -28.78 -1.31
N ASN A 98 -52.51 -27.86 -1.00
CA ASN A 98 -53.47 -27.34 -1.97
C ASN A 98 -52.85 -26.22 -2.83
N TRP A 99 -52.63 -26.52 -4.11
CA TRP A 99 -51.96 -25.63 -5.06
C TRP A 99 -52.89 -24.89 -6.03
N VAL A 100 -54.22 -25.00 -5.90
CA VAL A 100 -55.17 -24.42 -6.88
C VAL A 100 -54.99 -22.90 -7.03
N GLU A 101 -54.88 -22.20 -5.91
CA GLU A 101 -54.65 -20.75 -5.94
C GLU A 101 -53.24 -20.40 -6.44
N ALA A 102 -52.22 -21.18 -6.05
CA ALA A 102 -50.86 -20.96 -6.53
C ALA A 102 -50.74 -21.15 -8.06
N ASP A 103 -51.40 -22.17 -8.62
CA ASP A 103 -51.47 -22.38 -10.08
C ASP A 103 -52.06 -21.17 -10.79
N ARG A 104 -53.17 -20.65 -10.25
CA ARG A 104 -53.88 -19.49 -10.76
C ARG A 104 -52.98 -18.24 -10.77
N LEU A 105 -52.34 -17.94 -9.64
CA LEU A 105 -51.54 -16.73 -9.48
C LEU A 105 -50.22 -16.79 -10.28
N VAL A 106 -49.49 -17.91 -10.22
CA VAL A 106 -48.25 -18.09 -10.99
C VAL A 106 -48.52 -17.92 -12.48
N THR A 107 -49.59 -18.55 -12.98
CA THR A 107 -49.99 -18.43 -14.39
C THR A 107 -50.35 -16.99 -14.76
N ALA A 108 -51.14 -16.30 -13.93
CA ALA A 108 -51.57 -14.93 -14.20
C ALA A 108 -50.39 -13.95 -14.24
N VAL A 109 -49.44 -14.06 -13.31
CA VAL A 109 -48.26 -13.20 -13.23
C VAL A 109 -47.36 -13.41 -14.45
N SER A 110 -47.08 -14.67 -14.82
CA SER A 110 -46.27 -14.99 -16.00
C SER A 110 -46.87 -14.47 -17.31
N GLN A 111 -48.20 -14.45 -17.44
CA GLN A 111 -48.89 -13.92 -18.64
C GLN A 111 -48.71 -12.41 -18.83
N HIS A 112 -48.40 -11.66 -17.77
CA HIS A 112 -48.21 -10.20 -17.82
C HIS A 112 -46.73 -9.79 -17.88
N ASN A 113 -45.82 -10.74 -18.15
CA ASN A 113 -44.36 -10.52 -18.21
C ASN A 113 -43.77 -9.93 -16.90
N LEU A 114 -44.40 -10.21 -15.77
CA LEU A 114 -43.90 -9.88 -14.45
C LEU A 114 -43.14 -11.09 -13.88
N THR A 115 -42.11 -10.81 -13.08
CA THR A 115 -41.34 -11.82 -12.36
C THR A 115 -41.93 -12.01 -10.97
N LEU A 116 -42.45 -13.21 -10.71
CA LEU A 116 -42.98 -13.59 -9.41
C LEU A 116 -41.82 -13.92 -8.45
N VAL A 117 -41.85 -13.32 -7.27
CA VAL A 117 -41.01 -13.71 -6.13
C VAL A 117 -41.92 -14.23 -5.02
N PRO A 118 -42.10 -15.56 -4.87
CA PRO A 118 -42.90 -16.12 -3.79
C PRO A 118 -42.25 -15.85 -2.44
N LEU A 119 -43.08 -15.43 -1.49
CA LEU A 119 -42.81 -15.45 -0.06
C LEU A 119 -43.48 -16.70 0.51
N LEU A 120 -42.67 -17.73 0.79
CA LEU A 120 -43.12 -19.00 1.34
C LEU A 120 -43.15 -18.88 2.87
N ASP A 121 -44.34 -18.71 3.44
CA ASP A 121 -44.52 -18.29 4.83
C ASP A 121 -45.36 -19.27 5.66
N GLY A 122 -45.40 -19.06 6.98
CA GLY A 122 -46.22 -19.81 7.92
C GLY A 122 -47.74 -19.65 7.69
N ASN A 123 -48.55 -20.36 8.46
CA ASN A 123 -50.01 -20.26 8.34
C ASN A 123 -50.53 -19.05 9.15
N PRO A 124 -51.19 -18.05 8.55
CA PRO A 124 -51.74 -16.92 9.28
C PRO A 124 -52.82 -17.33 10.31
N GLU A 125 -53.54 -18.43 10.11
CA GLU A 125 -54.59 -18.91 11.03
C GLU A 125 -54.05 -19.33 12.40
N ASN A 126 -52.75 -19.65 12.50
CA ASN A 126 -52.08 -20.02 13.74
C ASN A 126 -51.06 -18.98 14.22
N ASN A 127 -51.15 -17.74 13.71
CA ASN A 127 -50.18 -16.67 13.94
C ASN A 127 -48.76 -17.06 13.49
N PHE A 128 -48.63 -17.76 12.36
CA PHE A 128 -47.35 -18.16 11.80
C PHE A 128 -46.51 -18.95 12.82
N ALA A 129 -47.15 -19.88 13.55
CA ALA A 129 -46.41 -20.74 14.45
C ALA A 129 -45.43 -21.61 13.64
N PRO A 130 -44.14 -21.70 14.02
CA PRO A 130 -43.17 -22.51 13.31
C PRO A 130 -43.62 -23.98 13.35
N VAL A 131 -43.58 -24.63 12.19
CA VAL A 131 -43.91 -26.05 12.04
C VAL A 131 -42.64 -26.90 12.06
N ASP A 132 -42.78 -28.22 12.11
CA ASP A 132 -41.64 -29.13 12.00
C ASP A 132 -40.83 -28.84 10.72
N THR A 133 -39.52 -28.66 10.87
CA THR A 133 -38.64 -28.20 9.78
C THR A 133 -38.63 -29.13 8.58
N ALA A 134 -38.78 -30.45 8.79
CA ALA A 134 -38.83 -31.43 7.71
C ALA A 134 -40.20 -31.41 6.99
N VAL A 135 -41.27 -31.05 7.68
CA VAL A 135 -42.59 -30.85 7.07
C VAL A 135 -42.57 -29.61 6.18
N PHE A 136 -42.08 -28.47 6.70
CA PHE A 136 -41.97 -27.24 5.92
C PHE A 136 -41.06 -27.42 4.70
N ALA A 137 -39.89 -28.04 4.87
CA ALA A 137 -38.94 -28.28 3.78
C ALA A 137 -39.54 -29.14 2.64
N ARG A 138 -40.39 -30.12 2.97
CA ARG A 138 -41.12 -30.90 1.94
C ARG A 138 -42.15 -30.05 1.21
N TRP A 139 -42.88 -29.19 1.92
CA TRP A 139 -43.84 -28.28 1.31
C TRP A 139 -43.16 -27.29 0.36
N THR A 140 -42.02 -26.71 0.76
CA THR A 140 -41.25 -25.83 -0.13
C THR A 140 -40.63 -26.56 -1.32
N ALA A 141 -40.20 -27.82 -1.16
CA ALA A 141 -39.68 -28.63 -2.27
C ALA A 141 -40.76 -28.98 -3.30
N GLU A 142 -41.98 -29.31 -2.86
CA GLU A 142 -43.11 -29.55 -3.76
C GLU A 142 -43.51 -28.26 -4.52
N PHE A 143 -43.48 -27.10 -3.84
CA PHE A 143 -43.68 -25.81 -4.49
C PHE A 143 -42.62 -25.58 -5.59
N ALA A 144 -41.33 -25.74 -5.26
CA ALA A 144 -40.23 -25.55 -6.20
C ALA A 144 -40.26 -26.57 -7.35
N GLN A 145 -40.58 -27.83 -7.08
CA GLN A 145 -40.76 -28.84 -8.12
C GLN A 145 -41.86 -28.47 -9.12
N ARG A 146 -42.92 -27.81 -8.63
CA ARG A 146 -44.07 -27.42 -9.45
C ARG A 146 -43.83 -26.14 -10.24
N TYR A 147 -43.12 -25.18 -9.67
CA TYR A 147 -43.03 -23.81 -10.21
C TYR A 147 -41.61 -23.32 -10.55
N GLY A 148 -40.57 -24.13 -10.36
CA GLY A 148 -39.18 -23.72 -10.59
C GLY A 148 -38.85 -23.29 -12.04
N ASP A 149 -39.64 -23.75 -13.02
CA ASP A 149 -39.51 -23.25 -14.40
C ASP A 149 -40.02 -21.80 -14.58
N ALA A 150 -40.86 -21.31 -13.65
CA ALA A 150 -41.49 -19.99 -13.69
C ALA A 150 -40.98 -19.03 -12.60
N VAL A 151 -40.25 -19.54 -11.60
CA VAL A 151 -39.76 -18.79 -10.44
C VAL A 151 -38.29 -19.12 -10.21
N GLN A 152 -37.48 -18.10 -10.00
CA GLN A 152 -36.06 -18.25 -9.64
C GLN A 152 -35.76 -17.91 -8.17
N PHE A 153 -36.49 -16.96 -7.58
CA PHE A 153 -36.18 -16.39 -6.27
C PHE A 153 -37.20 -16.83 -5.23
N TYR A 154 -36.74 -17.42 -4.12
CA TYR A 154 -37.61 -17.92 -3.06
C TYR A 154 -37.31 -17.17 -1.76
N ILE A 155 -38.27 -16.40 -1.26
CA ILE A 155 -38.17 -15.79 0.08
C ILE A 155 -38.72 -16.78 1.09
N ILE A 156 -37.90 -17.15 2.07
CA ILE A 156 -38.26 -18.13 3.09
C ILE A 156 -38.63 -17.42 4.37
N TRP A 157 -39.93 -17.47 4.70
CA TRP A 157 -40.56 -16.83 5.85
C TRP A 157 -40.61 -15.29 5.80
N ASP A 158 -41.46 -14.68 6.62
CA ASP A 158 -41.50 -13.23 6.86
C ASP A 158 -41.32 -12.88 8.34
N GLU A 159 -40.57 -11.82 8.65
CA GLU A 159 -40.42 -11.27 10.01
C GLU A 159 -40.21 -12.30 11.17
N PRO A 160 -39.32 -13.31 11.04
CA PRO A 160 -39.09 -14.29 12.10
C PRO A 160 -38.48 -13.68 13.37
N ASN A 161 -38.15 -12.39 13.32
CA ASN A 161 -37.65 -11.59 14.43
C ASN A 161 -38.75 -10.89 15.24
N LEU A 162 -40.03 -11.15 14.94
CA LEU A 162 -41.19 -10.72 15.73
C LEU A 162 -41.95 -11.92 16.32
N ALA A 163 -42.28 -11.88 17.61
CA ALA A 163 -43.11 -12.93 18.23
C ALA A 163 -44.49 -13.04 17.56
N SER A 164 -45.07 -11.92 17.13
CA SER A 164 -46.38 -11.89 16.44
C SER A 164 -46.39 -12.65 15.11
N HIS A 165 -45.22 -12.82 14.49
CA HIS A 165 -45.03 -13.58 13.23
C HIS A 165 -44.24 -14.88 13.47
N TRP A 166 -44.22 -15.34 14.72
CA TRP A 166 -43.53 -16.55 15.16
C TRP A 166 -44.35 -17.31 16.23
N GLY A 167 -45.66 -17.41 16.03
CA GLY A 167 -46.57 -18.16 16.90
C GLY A 167 -46.80 -17.56 18.29
N ASN A 168 -46.53 -16.26 18.48
CA ASN A 168 -46.50 -15.56 19.77
C ASN A 168 -45.51 -16.21 20.77
N GLN A 169 -44.41 -16.76 20.26
CA GLN A 169 -43.32 -17.34 21.05
C GLN A 169 -42.09 -16.42 21.02
N PRO A 170 -41.17 -16.55 22.01
CA PRO A 170 -39.87 -15.89 21.93
C PRO A 170 -39.17 -16.18 20.60
N VAL A 171 -38.60 -15.14 19.99
CA VAL A 171 -37.90 -15.29 18.70
C VAL A 171 -36.59 -16.06 18.90
N ASN A 172 -36.29 -16.94 17.95
CA ASN A 172 -35.11 -17.79 18.01
C ASN A 172 -34.40 -17.88 16.64
N PRO A 173 -33.29 -17.14 16.44
CA PRO A 173 -32.51 -17.21 15.21
C PRO A 173 -31.98 -18.61 14.86
N ASP A 174 -31.73 -19.48 15.85
CA ASP A 174 -31.30 -20.86 15.62
C ASP A 174 -32.40 -21.69 14.96
N ASP A 175 -33.65 -21.57 15.45
CA ASP A 175 -34.79 -22.31 14.92
C ASP A 175 -35.13 -21.85 13.50
N TYR A 176 -35.11 -20.54 13.25
CA TYR A 176 -35.25 -19.99 11.90
C TYR A 176 -34.08 -20.41 11.00
N GLY A 177 -32.85 -20.40 11.50
CA GLY A 177 -31.66 -20.86 10.75
C GLY A 177 -31.77 -22.32 10.32
N ALA A 178 -32.30 -23.19 11.18
CA ALA A 178 -32.57 -24.59 10.87
C ALA A 178 -33.69 -24.74 9.83
N LEU A 179 -34.79 -24.00 9.96
CA LEU A 179 -35.90 -23.99 9.00
C LEU A 179 -35.45 -23.50 7.63
N LEU A 180 -34.73 -22.37 7.57
CA LEU A 180 -34.16 -21.79 6.36
C LEU A 180 -33.22 -22.78 5.66
N SER A 181 -32.30 -23.40 6.41
CA SER A 181 -31.34 -24.36 5.86
C SER A 181 -32.01 -25.61 5.30
N ALA A 182 -33.04 -26.12 5.99
CA ALA A 182 -33.82 -27.27 5.53
C ALA A 182 -34.62 -26.95 4.26
N ALA A 183 -35.31 -25.80 4.23
CA ALA A 183 -36.07 -25.34 3.06
C ALA A 183 -35.15 -25.11 1.86
N ALA A 184 -34.04 -24.39 2.05
CA ALA A 184 -33.04 -24.12 1.01
C ALA A 184 -32.48 -25.41 0.40
N SER A 185 -32.10 -26.37 1.24
CA SER A 185 -31.60 -27.67 0.77
C SER A 185 -32.65 -28.46 0.00
N ALA A 186 -33.91 -28.39 0.42
CA ALA A 186 -35.00 -29.14 -0.20
C ALA A 186 -35.41 -28.52 -1.55
N ILE A 187 -35.54 -27.18 -1.62
CA ILE A 187 -35.77 -26.44 -2.87
C ILE A 187 -34.65 -26.73 -3.88
N ARG A 188 -33.38 -26.59 -3.47
CA ARG A 188 -32.22 -26.83 -4.37
C ARG A 188 -32.10 -28.26 -4.86
N SER A 189 -32.75 -29.23 -4.20
CA SER A 189 -32.78 -30.62 -4.65
C SER A 189 -33.73 -30.87 -5.82
N THR A 190 -34.70 -29.99 -6.02
CA THR A 190 -35.71 -30.06 -7.09
C THR A 190 -35.50 -28.97 -8.15
N ASP A 191 -34.96 -27.81 -7.76
CA ASP A 191 -34.65 -26.66 -8.60
C ASP A 191 -33.19 -26.23 -8.36
N GLY A 192 -32.29 -26.65 -9.26
CA GLY A 192 -30.86 -26.40 -9.11
C GLY A 192 -30.44 -24.94 -9.32
N ASP A 193 -31.29 -24.13 -9.95
CA ASP A 193 -31.03 -22.72 -10.26
C ASP A 193 -31.67 -21.77 -9.24
N ALA A 194 -32.33 -22.33 -8.20
CA ALA A 194 -33.01 -21.59 -7.15
C ALA A 194 -32.08 -20.66 -6.37
N VAL A 195 -32.49 -19.40 -6.27
CA VAL A 195 -31.86 -18.36 -5.45
C VAL A 195 -32.66 -18.17 -4.18
N ILE A 196 -32.02 -18.41 -3.04
CA ILE A 196 -32.66 -18.37 -1.73
C ILE A 196 -32.48 -17.00 -1.08
N VAL A 197 -33.59 -16.36 -0.73
CA VAL A 197 -33.65 -15.09 -0.03
C VAL A 197 -34.07 -15.35 1.42
N ALA A 198 -33.22 -15.00 2.38
CA ALA A 198 -33.60 -15.05 3.79
C ALA A 198 -34.72 -14.03 4.09
N ALA A 199 -35.55 -14.35 5.08
CA ALA A 199 -36.68 -13.56 5.51
C ALA A 199 -36.39 -12.05 5.62
N PRO A 200 -37.32 -11.19 5.15
CA PRO A 200 -37.25 -9.76 5.40
C PRO A 200 -37.42 -9.49 6.90
N LEU A 201 -36.37 -8.99 7.53
CA LEU A 201 -36.39 -8.71 8.97
C LEU A 201 -37.10 -7.39 9.27
N ALA A 202 -38.04 -7.42 10.23
CA ALA A 202 -38.77 -6.24 10.69
C ALA A 202 -37.84 -5.28 11.46
N PRO A 203 -37.88 -3.97 11.21
CA PRO A 203 -37.07 -3.01 11.96
C PRO A 203 -37.66 -2.81 13.36
N THR A 204 -36.92 -3.24 14.39
CA THR A 204 -37.26 -2.97 15.80
C THR A 204 -36.05 -2.42 16.56
N VAL A 205 -36.28 -1.90 17.76
CA VAL A 205 -35.22 -1.42 18.66
C VAL A 205 -34.93 -2.43 19.80
N GLU A 206 -35.66 -3.54 19.80
CA GLU A 206 -35.74 -4.48 20.92
C GLU A 206 -34.56 -5.47 20.94
N THR A 207 -34.27 -6.02 22.12
CA THR A 207 -33.12 -6.90 22.36
C THR A 207 -33.53 -8.30 22.85
N GLY A 208 -34.80 -8.67 22.65
CA GLY A 208 -35.38 -9.93 23.08
C GLY A 208 -36.14 -9.87 24.42
N PRO A 209 -36.83 -10.96 24.80
CA PRO A 209 -36.92 -12.22 24.04
C PRO A 209 -38.07 -12.26 23.01
N ASP A 210 -39.06 -11.37 23.11
CA ASP A 210 -40.24 -11.44 22.25
C ASP A 210 -39.94 -10.93 20.83
N ASN A 211 -39.17 -9.86 20.70
CA ASN A 211 -38.75 -9.32 19.42
C ASN A 211 -37.26 -8.99 19.46
N LEU A 212 -36.60 -9.07 18.31
CA LEU A 212 -35.17 -8.77 18.19
C LEU A 212 -34.93 -7.82 17.02
N ALA A 213 -34.14 -6.78 17.26
CA ALA A 213 -33.75 -5.83 16.22
C ALA A 213 -33.11 -6.56 15.03
N ASP A 214 -33.60 -6.28 13.83
CA ASP A 214 -33.11 -6.75 12.53
C ASP A 214 -31.60 -7.08 12.44
N HIS A 215 -30.71 -6.12 12.72
CA HIS A 215 -29.26 -6.32 12.65
C HIS A 215 -28.71 -7.24 13.76
N LEU A 216 -29.36 -7.32 14.93
CA LEU A 216 -29.02 -8.26 15.99
C LEU A 216 -29.48 -9.67 15.62
N PHE A 217 -30.68 -9.80 15.06
CA PHE A 217 -31.19 -11.08 14.58
C PHE A 217 -30.32 -11.62 13.45
N LEU A 218 -29.95 -10.78 12.47
CA LEU A 218 -29.05 -11.18 11.39
C LEU A 218 -27.66 -11.57 11.92
N GLN A 219 -27.11 -10.84 12.90
CA GLN A 219 -25.83 -11.20 13.51
C GLN A 219 -25.91 -12.56 14.22
N GLN A 220 -26.98 -12.83 14.97
CA GLN A 220 -27.18 -14.14 15.60
C GLN A 220 -27.42 -15.24 14.56
N LEU A 221 -28.09 -14.95 13.44
CA LEU A 221 -28.23 -15.89 12.33
C LEU A 221 -26.86 -16.27 11.72
N TYR A 222 -25.93 -15.33 11.60
CA TYR A 222 -24.54 -15.61 11.17
C TYR A 222 -23.72 -16.39 12.20
N GLU A 223 -24.12 -16.38 13.47
CA GLU A 223 -23.50 -17.20 14.52
C GLU A 223 -23.97 -18.67 14.46
N THR A 224 -24.98 -18.95 13.62
CA THR A 224 -25.40 -20.31 13.22
C THR A 224 -24.69 -20.76 11.93
N ASP A 225 -24.94 -22.00 11.49
CA ASP A 225 -24.44 -22.51 10.19
C ASP A 225 -25.28 -22.04 8.97
N ALA A 226 -26.29 -21.18 9.16
CA ALA A 226 -27.25 -20.79 8.12
C ALA A 226 -26.70 -19.83 7.06
N ALA A 227 -25.49 -19.27 7.21
CA ALA A 227 -24.90 -18.34 6.24
C ALA A 227 -24.80 -18.92 4.82
N THR A 228 -24.64 -20.24 4.70
CA THR A 228 -24.58 -20.94 3.39
C THR A 228 -25.95 -21.27 2.80
N ALA A 229 -27.02 -21.10 3.59
CA ALA A 229 -28.39 -21.44 3.18
C ALA A 229 -29.04 -20.36 2.31
N PHE A 230 -28.60 -19.10 2.40
CA PHE A 230 -29.17 -17.99 1.63
C PHE A 230 -28.12 -17.30 0.74
N ASP A 231 -28.59 -16.85 -0.42
CA ASP A 231 -27.81 -16.09 -1.40
C ASP A 231 -28.02 -14.58 -1.23
N ILE A 232 -29.17 -14.19 -0.66
CA ILE A 232 -29.60 -12.80 -0.45
C ILE A 232 -30.18 -12.67 0.96
N ALA A 233 -29.81 -11.61 1.68
CA ALA A 233 -30.49 -11.24 2.92
C ALA A 233 -31.59 -10.21 2.61
N ALA A 234 -32.72 -10.24 3.31
CA ALA A 234 -33.76 -9.24 3.14
C ALA A 234 -33.96 -8.38 4.39
N ALA A 235 -34.39 -7.14 4.17
CA ALA A 235 -34.66 -6.14 5.19
C ALA A 235 -36.00 -5.45 4.91
N LYS A 236 -36.58 -4.81 5.92
CA LYS A 236 -37.75 -3.93 5.73
C LYS A 236 -37.44 -2.45 6.04
N PRO A 237 -36.73 -1.70 5.16
CA PRO A 237 -36.32 -0.33 5.44
C PRO A 237 -37.48 0.67 5.29
N TYR A 238 -38.40 0.69 6.25
CA TYR A 238 -39.43 1.73 6.31
C TYR A 238 -38.83 3.10 6.61
N GLY A 239 -39.38 4.14 5.99
CA GLY A 239 -38.94 5.53 6.22
C GLY A 239 -39.48 6.16 7.51
N PHE A 240 -40.54 5.58 8.07
CA PHE A 240 -41.28 6.12 9.21
C PHE A 240 -41.69 7.59 8.98
N ASP A 241 -41.43 8.47 9.95
CA ASP A 241 -41.70 9.91 9.84
C ASP A 241 -40.56 10.71 9.19
N LEU A 242 -39.45 10.05 8.82
CA LEU A 242 -38.21 10.71 8.44
C LEU A 242 -38.01 10.70 6.92
N PRO A 243 -37.40 11.75 6.36
CA PRO A 243 -37.07 11.79 4.94
C PRO A 243 -35.99 10.75 4.60
N PRO A 244 -35.92 10.30 3.33
CA PRO A 244 -34.98 9.27 2.90
C PRO A 244 -33.51 9.71 2.98
N ASP A 245 -33.20 10.99 3.18
CA ASP A 245 -31.83 11.51 3.32
C ASP A 245 -31.36 11.61 4.78
N ASP A 246 -32.20 11.27 5.77
CA ASP A 246 -31.76 11.14 7.16
C ASP A 246 -30.75 10.00 7.28
N ARG A 247 -29.51 10.34 7.67
CA ARG A 247 -28.37 9.40 7.77
C ARG A 247 -28.12 8.90 9.19
N THR A 248 -29.04 9.16 10.11
CA THR A 248 -28.90 8.71 11.48
C THR A 248 -28.99 7.19 11.52
N MET A 249 -28.00 6.54 12.14
CA MET A 249 -27.91 5.08 12.16
C MET A 249 -27.53 4.63 13.57
N ALA A 250 -28.53 4.19 14.31
CA ALA A 250 -28.41 3.65 15.65
C ALA A 250 -29.49 2.58 15.87
N ASN A 251 -29.31 1.71 16.86
CA ASN A 251 -30.33 0.70 17.18
C ASN A 251 -31.67 1.38 17.54
N GLU A 252 -31.63 2.54 18.19
CA GLU A 252 -32.78 3.29 18.66
C GLU A 252 -33.47 4.12 17.56
N THR A 253 -32.93 4.14 16.34
CA THR A 253 -33.47 4.92 15.22
C THR A 253 -34.07 3.99 14.17
N LEU A 254 -35.34 4.23 13.85
CA LEU A 254 -36.08 3.57 12.79
C LEU A 254 -36.22 4.55 11.62
N ASN A 255 -35.58 4.26 10.50
CA ASN A 255 -35.59 5.07 9.28
C ASN A 255 -35.12 4.24 8.07
N PHE A 256 -35.18 4.85 6.89
CA PHE A 256 -34.74 4.22 5.64
C PHE A 256 -33.26 3.82 5.66
N SER A 257 -32.37 4.65 6.26
CA SER A 257 -30.93 4.39 6.34
C SER A 257 -30.55 3.20 7.21
N ARG A 258 -31.45 2.71 8.07
CA ARG A 258 -31.17 1.62 9.02
C ARG A 258 -30.67 0.35 8.34
N VAL A 259 -31.07 0.08 7.10
CA VAL A 259 -30.60 -1.07 6.30
C VAL A 259 -29.08 -1.17 6.19
N ILE A 260 -28.37 -0.05 6.31
CA ILE A 260 -26.90 -0.01 6.32
C ILE A 260 -26.33 -0.81 7.52
N LEU A 261 -27.03 -0.89 8.65
CA LEU A 261 -26.60 -1.72 9.78
C LEU A 261 -26.54 -3.21 9.40
N LEU A 262 -27.50 -3.70 8.63
CA LEU A 262 -27.49 -5.08 8.13
C LEU A 262 -26.34 -5.28 7.14
N ARG A 263 -26.10 -4.31 6.27
CA ARG A 263 -24.94 -4.33 5.36
C ARG A 263 -23.62 -4.44 6.13
N GLU A 264 -23.49 -3.71 7.23
CA GLU A 264 -22.32 -3.77 8.12
C GLU A 264 -22.19 -5.11 8.85
N VAL A 265 -23.30 -5.75 9.23
CA VAL A 265 -23.30 -7.14 9.74
C VAL A 265 -22.78 -8.10 8.68
N MET A 266 -23.31 -8.05 7.45
CA MET A 266 -22.87 -8.94 6.36
C MET A 266 -21.39 -8.76 6.05
N ARG A 267 -20.89 -7.52 5.96
CA ARG A 267 -19.47 -7.23 5.71
C ARG A 267 -18.57 -7.77 6.82
N ARG A 268 -18.97 -7.65 8.09
CA ARG A 268 -18.20 -8.18 9.24
C ARG A 268 -18.11 -9.70 9.22
N ASN A 269 -19.11 -10.38 8.66
CA ASN A 269 -19.16 -11.84 8.54
C ASN A 269 -18.64 -12.38 7.19
N GLY A 270 -18.08 -11.52 6.31
CA GLY A 270 -17.49 -11.94 5.02
C GLY A 270 -18.46 -12.02 3.83
N ASP A 271 -19.75 -11.78 4.04
CA ASP A 271 -20.81 -11.87 3.03
C ASP A 271 -21.11 -10.54 2.32
N GLY A 272 -20.10 -9.65 2.23
CA GLY A 272 -20.22 -8.39 1.50
C GLY A 272 -20.49 -8.54 -0.01
N HIS A 273 -20.30 -9.72 -0.58
CA HIS A 273 -20.54 -10.01 -2.01
C HIS A 273 -22.00 -10.41 -2.30
N LYS A 274 -22.82 -10.65 -1.26
CA LYS A 274 -24.26 -10.91 -1.37
C LYS A 274 -25.05 -9.61 -1.31
N ALA A 275 -26.17 -9.57 -2.02
CA ALA A 275 -27.09 -8.44 -1.99
C ALA A 275 -27.94 -8.41 -0.71
N ILE A 276 -28.46 -7.21 -0.44
CA ILE A 276 -29.63 -7.05 0.43
C ILE A 276 -30.82 -6.69 -0.44
N TRP A 277 -31.96 -7.34 -0.25
CA TRP A 277 -33.22 -6.93 -0.85
C TRP A 277 -34.09 -6.18 0.17
N ALA A 278 -34.80 -5.14 -0.27
CA ALA A 278 -35.80 -4.51 0.57
C ALA A 278 -37.13 -5.26 0.35
N GLY A 279 -37.46 -6.18 1.26
CA GLY A 279 -38.67 -6.99 1.15
C GLY A 279 -39.95 -6.17 1.31
N ASN A 280 -39.86 -5.06 2.05
CA ASN A 280 -40.95 -4.13 2.35
C ASN A 280 -40.34 -2.76 2.63
N TRP A 281 -40.82 -1.71 1.99
CA TRP A 281 -40.36 -0.35 2.27
C TRP A 281 -41.38 0.67 1.78
N GLY A 282 -41.27 1.90 2.31
CA GLY A 282 -42.13 3.01 1.94
C GLY A 282 -42.44 3.92 3.12
N TRP A 283 -43.38 4.84 2.89
CA TRP A 283 -43.94 5.75 3.89
C TRP A 283 -45.46 5.57 3.94
N ASN A 284 -46.02 5.62 5.14
CA ASN A 284 -47.46 5.50 5.33
C ASN A 284 -48.12 6.88 5.20
N SER A 285 -49.23 6.95 4.47
CA SER A 285 -50.02 8.17 4.30
C SER A 285 -51.51 7.86 4.37
N LEU A 286 -52.11 8.11 5.53
CA LEU A 286 -53.54 7.90 5.74
C LEU A 286 -54.36 9.07 5.20
N PRO A 287 -55.58 8.84 4.69
CA PRO A 287 -56.50 9.91 4.30
C PRO A 287 -56.81 10.87 5.46
N ALA A 288 -57.05 12.15 5.16
CA ALA A 288 -57.35 13.15 6.17
C ALA A 288 -58.64 12.86 6.98
N ASP A 289 -59.53 12.03 6.45
CA ASP A 289 -60.77 11.54 7.06
C ASP A 289 -60.65 10.12 7.64
N TRP A 290 -59.43 9.63 7.88
CA TRP A 290 -59.18 8.31 8.46
C TRP A 290 -59.85 8.15 9.84
N THR A 291 -60.56 7.04 10.02
CA THR A 291 -61.29 6.70 11.27
C THR A 291 -60.90 5.35 11.87
N GLY A 292 -59.97 4.63 11.22
CA GLY A 292 -59.44 3.35 11.70
C GLY A 292 -58.31 3.51 12.71
N ASP A 293 -57.54 2.44 12.91
CA ASP A 293 -56.41 2.44 13.84
C ASP A 293 -55.26 3.36 13.35
N PRO A 294 -54.51 4.01 14.25
CA PRO A 294 -53.38 4.86 13.87
C PRO A 294 -52.22 4.04 13.29
N SER A 295 -51.44 4.65 12.38
CA SER A 295 -50.24 4.03 11.82
C SER A 295 -49.14 3.86 12.88
N ILE A 296 -48.57 2.65 12.95
CA ILE A 296 -47.36 2.36 13.76
C ILE A 296 -46.07 2.68 12.99
N TRP A 297 -46.16 2.96 11.69
CA TRP A 297 -45.03 3.31 10.82
C TRP A 297 -44.89 4.81 10.62
N GLY A 298 -45.41 5.63 11.52
CA GLY A 298 -45.47 7.07 11.33
C GLY A 298 -46.45 7.49 10.23
N GLU A 299 -46.52 8.78 9.94
CA GLU A 299 -47.47 9.33 8.96
C GLU A 299 -46.86 10.53 8.22
N VAL A 300 -46.91 10.48 6.88
CA VAL A 300 -46.54 11.61 6.01
C VAL A 300 -47.71 12.01 5.12
N THR A 301 -47.64 13.21 4.54
CA THR A 301 -48.64 13.62 3.53
C THR A 301 -48.48 12.82 2.23
N ALA A 302 -49.55 12.66 1.45
CA ALA A 302 -49.49 11.93 0.17
C ALA A 302 -48.46 12.53 -0.81
N ALA A 303 -48.25 13.86 -0.78
CA ALA A 303 -47.21 14.52 -1.57
C ALA A 303 -45.80 14.11 -1.10
N GLN A 304 -45.57 14.06 0.22
CA GLN A 304 -44.30 13.59 0.78
C GLN A 304 -44.09 12.10 0.52
N GLN A 305 -45.13 11.27 0.57
CA GLN A 305 -45.03 9.85 0.25
C GLN A 305 -44.48 9.65 -1.17
N ALA A 306 -45.03 10.37 -2.16
CA ALA A 306 -44.55 10.32 -3.53
C ALA A 306 -43.10 10.86 -3.65
N GLU A 307 -42.81 12.03 -3.09
CA GLU A 307 -41.47 12.64 -3.12
C GLU A 307 -40.40 11.74 -2.47
N PHE A 308 -40.68 11.24 -1.27
CA PHE A 308 -39.75 10.41 -0.50
C PHE A 308 -39.53 9.06 -1.18
N THR A 309 -40.56 8.46 -1.79
CA THR A 309 -40.42 7.21 -2.55
C THR A 309 -39.43 7.36 -3.71
N ILE A 310 -39.53 8.45 -4.49
CA ILE A 310 -38.60 8.70 -5.61
C ILE A 310 -37.19 9.02 -5.11
N ALA A 311 -37.07 9.92 -4.12
CA ALA A 311 -35.77 10.30 -3.56
C ALA A 311 -35.05 9.10 -2.91
N ALA A 312 -35.78 8.16 -2.31
CA ALA A 312 -35.24 6.93 -1.77
C ALA A 312 -34.67 6.00 -2.85
N LEU A 313 -35.38 5.81 -3.96
CA LEU A 313 -34.89 5.02 -5.10
C LEU A 313 -33.65 5.64 -5.73
N GLU A 314 -33.65 6.96 -5.93
CA GLU A 314 -32.48 7.68 -6.45
C GLU A 314 -31.27 7.53 -5.52
N ARG A 315 -31.47 7.75 -4.22
CA ARG A 315 -30.40 7.59 -3.23
C ARG A 315 -29.88 6.16 -3.22
N ALA A 316 -30.76 5.15 -3.19
CA ALA A 316 -30.36 3.76 -3.16
C ALA A 316 -29.58 3.37 -4.44
N ARG A 317 -30.01 3.83 -5.62
CA ARG A 317 -29.29 3.61 -6.89
C ARG A 317 -27.90 4.23 -6.89
N LEU A 318 -27.76 5.43 -6.33
CA LEU A 318 -26.46 6.14 -6.31
C LEU A 318 -25.52 5.60 -5.24
N GLU A 319 -26.04 5.31 -4.05
CA GLU A 319 -25.23 5.04 -2.87
C GLU A 319 -25.10 3.56 -2.52
N TRP A 320 -26.09 2.74 -2.89
CA TRP A 320 -26.22 1.36 -2.44
C TRP A 320 -26.29 0.39 -3.63
N PRO A 321 -25.22 0.28 -4.45
CA PRO A 321 -25.16 -0.72 -5.52
C PRO A 321 -25.22 -2.17 -5.00
N TRP A 322 -25.10 -2.36 -3.69
CA TRP A 322 -25.28 -3.64 -3.01
C TRP A 322 -26.73 -3.97 -2.66
N LEU A 323 -27.66 -3.01 -2.77
CA LEU A 323 -29.09 -3.26 -2.64
C LEU A 323 -29.61 -3.78 -3.98
N GLY A 324 -30.38 -4.86 -3.95
CA GLY A 324 -31.00 -5.47 -5.13
C GLY A 324 -32.44 -5.00 -5.31
N VAL A 325 -33.37 -5.95 -5.44
CA VAL A 325 -34.80 -5.63 -5.63
C VAL A 325 -35.37 -4.97 -4.36
N ALA A 326 -36.11 -3.88 -4.56
CA ALA A 326 -36.77 -3.12 -3.50
C ALA A 326 -38.29 -3.13 -3.69
N PHE A 327 -38.97 -4.01 -2.96
CA PHE A 327 -40.42 -4.20 -3.02
C PHE A 327 -41.16 -3.14 -2.22
N LEU A 328 -41.75 -2.18 -2.92
CA LEU A 328 -42.60 -1.14 -2.34
C LEU A 328 -43.84 -1.79 -1.69
N GLU A 329 -44.33 -1.20 -0.60
CA GLU A 329 -45.07 -1.92 0.45
C GLU A 329 -46.35 -2.66 0.07
N ASN A 330 -47.24 -2.13 -0.78
CA ASN A 330 -48.28 -2.92 -1.44
C ASN A 330 -48.98 -2.16 -2.56
N TRP A 331 -49.41 -2.89 -3.60
CA TRP A 331 -50.39 -2.36 -4.55
C TRP A 331 -51.70 -2.01 -3.82
N GLU A 332 -52.31 -3.02 -3.20
CA GLU A 332 -53.40 -2.88 -2.23
C GLU A 332 -53.17 -3.91 -1.10
N PRO A 333 -53.38 -3.54 0.18
CA PRO A 333 -53.23 -4.47 1.29
C PRO A 333 -54.44 -5.42 1.38
N ASN A 334 -54.19 -6.69 1.67
CA ASN A 334 -55.25 -7.64 2.04
C ASN A 334 -55.59 -7.50 3.53
N ALA A 335 -56.22 -6.38 3.89
CA ALA A 335 -56.57 -6.04 5.27
C ALA A 335 -57.95 -5.34 5.36
N PRO A 336 -58.63 -5.40 6.52
CA PRO A 336 -59.86 -4.66 6.75
C PRO A 336 -59.73 -3.15 6.43
N PRO A 337 -60.81 -2.46 5.98
CA PRO A 337 -60.74 -1.06 5.56
C PRO A 337 -60.29 -0.05 6.63
N ASP A 338 -60.36 -0.43 7.90
CA ASP A 338 -59.93 0.36 9.06
C ASP A 338 -58.49 0.06 9.51
N ASN A 339 -57.76 -0.78 8.76
CA ASN A 339 -56.38 -1.13 9.06
C ASN A 339 -55.38 -0.10 8.48
N PRO A 340 -54.42 0.40 9.26
CA PRO A 340 -53.48 1.43 8.81
C PRO A 340 -52.55 1.01 7.65
N HIS A 341 -52.46 -0.28 7.31
CA HIS A 341 -51.75 -0.74 6.11
C HIS A 341 -52.29 -0.11 4.82
N TRP A 342 -53.55 0.35 4.80
CA TRP A 342 -54.12 1.11 3.66
C TRP A 342 -53.36 2.40 3.36
N GLY A 343 -52.66 2.98 4.33
CA GLY A 343 -51.79 4.14 4.10
C GLY A 343 -50.58 3.87 3.21
N PHE A 344 -50.26 2.60 2.90
CA PHE A 344 -49.18 2.22 2.00
C PHE A 344 -49.62 1.89 0.58
N SER A 345 -50.92 1.85 0.31
CA SER A 345 -51.45 1.42 -0.99
C SER A 345 -50.94 2.31 -2.12
N ILE A 346 -50.36 1.67 -3.14
CA ILE A 346 -49.85 2.33 -4.34
C ILE A 346 -50.93 2.49 -5.41
N ALA A 347 -51.94 1.61 -5.43
CA ALA A 347 -53.05 1.67 -6.39
C ALA A 347 -53.78 3.02 -6.32
N GLY A 348 -54.07 3.51 -5.10
CA GLY A 348 -54.54 4.87 -4.77
C GLY A 348 -55.86 5.31 -5.42
N VAL A 349 -56.72 6.01 -4.66
CA VAL A 349 -57.91 6.68 -5.20
C VAL A 349 -57.53 8.03 -5.83
N ALA A 350 -57.96 8.29 -7.06
CA ALA A 350 -57.61 9.43 -7.92
C ALA A 350 -58.10 10.83 -7.45
N THR A 351 -57.95 11.17 -6.16
CA THR A 351 -58.43 12.45 -5.59
C THR A 351 -57.35 13.50 -5.38
N SER A 352 -56.06 13.16 -5.51
CA SER A 352 -54.95 14.14 -5.55
C SER A 352 -54.25 14.10 -6.91
N SER A 353 -53.79 15.25 -7.41
CA SER A 353 -53.22 15.39 -8.76
C SER A 353 -51.84 14.73 -8.96
N THR A 354 -51.29 14.05 -7.96
CA THR A 354 -49.99 13.35 -7.99
C THR A 354 -50.03 12.16 -7.04
N THR A 355 -50.34 10.97 -7.56
CA THR A 355 -50.28 9.70 -6.82
C THR A 355 -48.86 9.14 -6.82
N THR A 356 -48.50 8.31 -5.82
CA THR A 356 -47.21 7.62 -5.77
C THR A 356 -47.00 6.72 -6.99
N ALA A 357 -48.05 6.05 -7.48
CA ALA A 357 -48.02 5.30 -8.74
C ALA A 357 -47.63 6.17 -9.95
N ALA A 358 -48.25 7.35 -10.12
CA ALA A 358 -47.94 8.24 -11.24
C ALA A 358 -46.51 8.80 -11.14
N ALA A 359 -46.04 9.13 -9.93
CA ALA A 359 -44.66 9.57 -9.70
C ALA A 359 -43.66 8.46 -10.06
N LEU A 360 -43.93 7.22 -9.65
CA LEU A 360 -43.09 6.05 -9.96
C LEU A 360 -43.06 5.76 -11.46
N GLN A 361 -44.21 5.78 -12.13
CA GLN A 361 -44.30 5.55 -13.58
C GLN A 361 -43.50 6.60 -14.35
N ASN A 362 -43.64 7.88 -14.01
CA ASN A 362 -42.89 8.97 -14.65
C ASN A 362 -41.37 8.79 -14.41
N TYR A 363 -40.97 8.52 -13.17
CA TYR A 363 -39.58 8.29 -12.81
C TYR A 363 -38.94 7.14 -13.60
N LEU A 364 -39.66 6.02 -13.76
CA LEU A 364 -39.18 4.86 -14.51
C LEU A 364 -39.15 5.12 -16.01
N ALA A 365 -40.13 5.85 -16.56
CA ALA A 365 -40.14 6.26 -17.96
C ALA A 365 -39.01 7.23 -18.33
N GLU A 366 -38.52 8.03 -17.39
CA GLU A 366 -37.39 8.95 -17.57
C GLU A 366 -36.01 8.29 -17.50
N GLN A 367 -35.92 7.03 -17.03
CA GLN A 367 -34.64 6.32 -16.95
C GLN A 367 -34.10 6.01 -18.34
N ASN A 368 -32.83 6.34 -18.57
CA ASN A 368 -32.14 5.98 -19.80
C ASN A 368 -31.32 4.69 -19.60
N PRO A 369 -31.73 3.55 -20.19
CA PRO A 369 -30.99 2.29 -20.05
C PRO A 369 -29.60 2.34 -20.70
N ALA A 370 -29.33 3.32 -21.56
CA ALA A 370 -27.99 3.55 -22.13
C ALA A 370 -27.00 4.23 -21.17
N VAL A 371 -27.39 4.48 -19.91
CA VAL A 371 -26.54 5.10 -18.89
C VAL A 371 -26.37 4.14 -17.71
N ALA A 372 -25.18 3.57 -17.58
CA ALA A 372 -24.80 2.74 -16.46
C ALA A 372 -24.83 3.54 -15.13
N GLN A 373 -25.59 3.07 -14.16
CA GLN A 373 -25.66 3.66 -12.82
C GLN A 373 -24.46 3.21 -11.95
N PRO A 374 -24.21 3.84 -10.78
CA PRO A 374 -23.19 3.35 -9.85
C PRO A 374 -23.36 1.87 -9.51
N GLY A 375 -22.26 1.11 -9.57
CA GLY A 375 -22.26 -0.35 -9.48
C GLY A 375 -21.29 -1.02 -10.44
N PHE A 376 -21.21 -2.35 -10.37
CA PHE A 376 -20.45 -3.17 -11.30
C PHE A 376 -21.33 -3.61 -12.48
N HIS A 377 -20.79 -3.51 -13.69
CA HIS A 377 -21.45 -3.87 -14.95
C HIS A 377 -20.58 -4.88 -15.69
N LEU A 378 -21.14 -6.06 -15.97
CA LEU A 378 -20.45 -7.13 -16.70
C LEU A 378 -20.33 -6.77 -18.19
N ALA A 379 -19.19 -7.09 -18.80
CA ALA A 379 -19.00 -6.93 -20.24
C ALA A 379 -19.92 -7.88 -21.04
N GLN A 380 -20.81 -7.32 -21.86
CA GLN A 380 -21.81 -8.06 -22.64
C GLN A 380 -22.07 -7.38 -24.01
N PRO A 381 -22.41 -8.15 -25.07
CA PRO A 381 -22.50 -7.62 -26.44
C PRO A 381 -23.72 -6.73 -26.72
N ASN A 382 -24.82 -6.89 -25.99
CA ASN A 382 -26.13 -6.31 -26.32
C ASN A 382 -26.69 -5.41 -25.21
N ASN A 383 -25.83 -4.68 -24.48
CA ASN A 383 -26.28 -3.76 -23.44
C ASN A 383 -26.07 -2.30 -23.92
N PRO A 384 -27.12 -1.45 -23.93
CA PRO A 384 -27.03 -0.09 -24.49
C PRO A 384 -26.06 0.86 -23.79
N ASP A 385 -25.63 0.56 -22.56
CA ASP A 385 -24.62 1.34 -21.84
C ASP A 385 -23.16 1.01 -22.25
N GLN A 386 -22.96 -0.05 -23.06
CA GLN A 386 -21.67 -0.52 -23.53
C GLN A 386 -21.69 -0.88 -25.02
N ILE A 387 -21.09 -0.02 -25.84
CA ILE A 387 -21.06 -0.18 -27.29
C ILE A 387 -19.69 -0.71 -27.71
N TYR A 388 -19.64 -1.97 -28.14
CA TYR A 388 -18.43 -2.63 -28.64
C TYR A 388 -18.34 -2.51 -30.17
N GLU A 389 -17.16 -2.12 -30.66
CA GLU A 389 -16.83 -1.96 -32.07
C GLU A 389 -15.58 -2.80 -32.38
N GLY A 390 -15.62 -3.63 -33.43
CA GLY A 390 -14.52 -4.51 -33.82
C GLY A 390 -14.85 -5.99 -33.68
N ASN A 391 -13.85 -6.81 -33.35
CA ASN A 391 -13.92 -8.27 -33.33
C ASN A 391 -13.95 -8.85 -31.89
N TRP A 392 -14.61 -8.16 -30.95
CA TRP A 392 -14.74 -8.62 -29.57
C TRP A 392 -15.48 -9.97 -29.48
N GLU A 393 -14.96 -10.87 -28.63
CA GLU A 393 -15.62 -12.10 -28.24
C GLU A 393 -16.19 -11.99 -26.82
N PHE A 394 -17.23 -12.76 -26.48
CA PHE A 394 -17.92 -12.64 -25.19
C PHE A 394 -18.14 -14.00 -24.53
N SER A 395 -17.98 -14.04 -23.21
CA SER A 395 -18.28 -15.15 -22.33
C SER A 395 -19.10 -14.66 -21.14
N PRO A 396 -20.20 -15.33 -20.77
CA PRO A 396 -20.94 -15.02 -19.54
C PRO A 396 -20.08 -15.14 -18.27
N GLU A 397 -19.06 -16.00 -18.29
CA GLU A 397 -18.19 -16.28 -17.16
C GLU A 397 -17.01 -15.30 -17.08
N PHE A 398 -16.42 -14.95 -18.23
CA PHE A 398 -15.14 -14.22 -18.27
C PHE A 398 -15.27 -12.77 -18.72
N GLY A 399 -16.38 -12.38 -19.35
CA GLY A 399 -16.60 -11.04 -19.91
C GLY A 399 -16.22 -10.97 -21.38
N ALA A 400 -15.54 -9.89 -21.79
CA ALA A 400 -15.16 -9.65 -23.18
C ALA A 400 -13.67 -9.94 -23.43
N ASP A 401 -13.38 -10.55 -24.58
CA ASP A 401 -12.02 -10.75 -25.07
C ASP A 401 -11.75 -9.96 -26.34
N ILE A 402 -10.50 -9.54 -26.46
CA ILE A 402 -10.02 -8.66 -27.53
C ILE A 402 -9.82 -9.53 -28.78
N GLY A 403 -10.35 -9.10 -29.92
CA GLY A 403 -10.15 -9.79 -31.19
C GLY A 403 -8.70 -9.73 -31.67
N GLN A 404 -8.31 -10.72 -32.47
CA GLN A 404 -6.97 -10.73 -33.07
C GLN A 404 -6.86 -9.62 -34.12
N GLN A 405 -5.91 -8.70 -33.93
CA GLN A 405 -5.78 -7.51 -34.76
C GLN A 405 -4.32 -7.18 -35.12
N PRO A 406 -4.08 -6.29 -36.11
CA PRO A 406 -2.75 -5.78 -36.45
C PRO A 406 -2.09 -5.05 -35.27
N ASP A 407 -0.76 -4.93 -35.29
CA ASP A 407 0.02 -4.28 -34.22
C ASP A 407 -0.21 -2.74 -34.08
N ASP A 408 -1.05 -2.13 -34.92
CA ASP A 408 -1.35 -0.69 -34.88
C ASP A 408 -2.45 -0.38 -33.86
N VAL A 409 -2.09 0.37 -32.82
CA VAL A 409 -2.99 0.80 -31.73
C VAL A 409 -4.22 1.54 -32.24
N LEU A 410 -4.10 2.33 -33.32
CA LEU A 410 -5.20 3.15 -33.83
C LEU A 410 -6.28 2.34 -34.59
N LEU A 411 -5.99 1.07 -34.86
CA LEU A 411 -6.94 0.13 -35.47
C LEU A 411 -7.49 -0.88 -34.45
N GLY A 412 -7.18 -0.65 -33.17
CA GLY A 412 -7.61 -1.42 -32.00
C GLY A 412 -9.12 -1.63 -31.91
N ASP A 413 -9.54 -2.79 -31.39
CA ASP A 413 -10.90 -3.02 -30.94
C ASP A 413 -11.30 -1.97 -29.91
N LYS A 414 -12.52 -1.46 -30.01
CA LYS A 414 -12.97 -0.31 -29.24
C LYS A 414 -14.22 -0.65 -28.45
N VAL A 415 -14.33 -0.09 -27.25
CA VAL A 415 -15.56 -0.10 -26.46
C VAL A 415 -15.84 1.28 -25.89
N THR A 416 -17.11 1.67 -25.90
CA THR A 416 -17.59 2.93 -25.32
C THR A 416 -18.57 2.62 -24.20
N PHE A 417 -18.29 3.14 -23.00
CA PHE A 417 -19.18 3.07 -21.85
C PHE A 417 -19.80 4.44 -21.58
N THR A 418 -21.12 4.48 -21.39
CA THR A 418 -21.83 5.68 -20.93
C THR A 418 -22.34 5.45 -19.52
N PHE A 419 -21.97 6.30 -18.57
CA PHE A 419 -22.23 6.08 -17.16
C PHE A 419 -22.56 7.36 -16.40
N TYR A 420 -23.29 7.24 -15.28
CA TYR A 420 -23.50 8.31 -14.31
C TYR A 420 -22.68 8.05 -13.04
N GLY A 421 -21.76 8.94 -12.68
CA GLY A 421 -20.95 8.76 -11.47
C GLY A 421 -19.83 9.77 -11.33
N THR A 422 -18.95 9.54 -10.35
CA THR A 422 -17.76 10.37 -10.08
C THR A 422 -16.44 9.65 -10.34
N ASP A 423 -16.48 8.33 -10.44
CA ASP A 423 -15.31 7.49 -10.59
C ASP A 423 -15.63 6.34 -11.55
N LEU A 424 -14.63 5.93 -12.32
CA LEU A 424 -14.71 4.79 -13.23
C LEU A 424 -13.49 3.89 -13.02
N GLY A 425 -13.70 2.58 -13.00
CA GLY A 425 -12.63 1.62 -13.20
C GLY A 425 -13.02 0.46 -14.09
N LEU A 426 -12.01 -0.24 -14.57
CA LEU A 426 -12.17 -1.42 -15.40
C LEU A 426 -11.79 -2.65 -14.60
N ARG A 427 -12.66 -3.65 -14.58
CA ARG A 427 -12.34 -4.95 -14.02
C ARG A 427 -11.65 -5.77 -15.10
N VAL A 428 -10.35 -5.96 -14.92
CA VAL A 428 -9.48 -6.55 -15.94
C VAL A 428 -8.72 -7.74 -15.38
N ARG A 429 -8.44 -8.73 -16.23
CA ARG A 429 -7.49 -9.78 -15.92
C ARG A 429 -6.08 -9.25 -16.09
N ARG A 430 -5.23 -9.49 -15.09
CA ARG A 430 -3.83 -9.12 -15.09
C ARG A 430 -2.95 -10.35 -14.96
N ALA A 431 -2.20 -10.65 -16.01
CA ALA A 431 -1.28 -11.80 -16.03
C ALA A 431 -0.02 -11.51 -16.85
N ASN A 432 0.81 -12.52 -17.10
CA ASN A 432 2.07 -12.39 -17.83
C ASN A 432 1.89 -12.33 -19.37
N PHE A 433 1.04 -11.41 -19.84
CA PHE A 433 0.88 -11.07 -21.25
C PHE A 433 1.07 -9.57 -21.46
N ARG A 434 1.44 -9.17 -22.68
CA ARG A 434 1.63 -7.77 -23.08
C ARG A 434 0.34 -7.27 -23.73
N ALA A 435 -0.40 -6.42 -23.02
CA ALA A 435 -1.58 -5.74 -23.55
C ALA A 435 -1.85 -4.45 -22.79
N ARG A 436 -2.56 -3.53 -23.45
CA ARG A 436 -2.90 -2.21 -22.90
C ARG A 436 -4.29 -1.78 -23.35
N PHE A 437 -4.94 -1.00 -22.50
CA PHE A 437 -6.12 -0.21 -22.85
C PHE A 437 -5.77 1.28 -22.88
N TYR A 438 -6.07 1.94 -23.99
CA TYR A 438 -5.96 3.39 -24.14
C TYR A 438 -7.31 4.03 -23.88
N ILE A 439 -7.37 4.95 -22.92
CA ILE A 439 -8.64 5.36 -22.32
C ILE A 439 -8.77 6.87 -22.26
N THR A 440 -9.92 7.35 -22.74
CA THR A 440 -10.36 8.74 -22.60
C THR A 440 -11.70 8.82 -21.87
N ILE A 441 -11.91 9.89 -21.13
CA ILE A 441 -13.18 10.27 -20.49
C ILE A 441 -13.59 11.61 -21.06
N ASP A 442 -14.77 11.69 -21.66
CA ASP A 442 -15.31 12.88 -22.32
C ASP A 442 -14.32 13.48 -23.34
N GLY A 443 -13.61 12.61 -24.07
CA GLY A 443 -12.58 12.96 -25.04
C GLY A 443 -11.26 13.49 -24.44
N GLN A 444 -11.12 13.53 -23.11
CA GLN A 444 -9.89 13.88 -22.42
C GLN A 444 -9.15 12.64 -21.93
N PRO A 445 -7.80 12.65 -21.83
CA PRO A 445 -7.06 11.51 -21.30
C PRO A 445 -7.48 11.20 -19.86
N ALA A 446 -7.77 9.93 -19.58
CA ALA A 446 -8.20 9.47 -18.27
C ALA A 446 -7.23 9.92 -17.16
N ASN A 447 -7.77 10.45 -16.05
CA ASN A 447 -7.00 11.21 -15.07
C ASN A 447 -6.35 10.37 -13.96
N ALA A 448 -6.66 9.07 -13.87
CA ALA A 448 -6.06 8.15 -12.91
C ALA A 448 -4.98 7.23 -13.51
N LEU A 449 -4.67 7.41 -14.80
CA LEU A 449 -3.75 6.56 -15.55
C LEU A 449 -2.47 7.29 -15.99
N PRO A 450 -1.33 6.59 -16.07
CA PRO A 450 -0.11 7.11 -16.69
C PRO A 450 -0.31 7.32 -18.19
N ARG A 451 0.60 8.09 -18.80
CA ARG A 451 0.52 8.48 -20.22
C ARG A 451 1.76 8.08 -21.01
N ASP A 452 1.56 7.66 -22.26
CA ASP A 452 2.60 7.46 -23.27
C ASP A 452 2.35 8.35 -24.51
N GLU A 453 3.03 8.06 -25.63
CA GLU A 453 2.83 8.75 -26.92
C GLU A 453 1.42 8.64 -27.50
N ASN A 454 0.62 7.63 -27.11
CA ASN A 454 -0.70 7.35 -27.64
C ASN A 454 -1.84 7.83 -26.72
N GLY A 455 -1.58 8.05 -25.43
CA GLY A 455 -2.56 8.64 -24.50
C GLY A 455 -2.45 8.12 -23.08
N SER A 456 -3.55 8.23 -22.31
CA SER A 456 -3.66 7.59 -21.00
C SER A 456 -3.84 6.09 -21.19
N MET A 457 -3.01 5.29 -20.51
CA MET A 457 -2.95 3.83 -20.72
C MET A 457 -3.11 3.04 -19.41
N LEU A 458 -3.84 1.93 -19.49
CA LEU A 458 -3.89 0.89 -18.46
C LEU A 458 -3.11 -0.32 -18.97
N ILE A 459 -2.03 -0.69 -18.27
CA ILE A 459 -1.23 -1.88 -18.59
C ILE A 459 -1.85 -3.11 -17.93
N LEU A 460 -2.12 -4.14 -18.73
CA LEU A 460 -2.77 -5.37 -18.28
C LEU A 460 -1.76 -6.42 -17.79
N THR A 461 -0.48 -6.18 -17.99
CA THR A 461 0.55 -7.08 -17.47
C THR A 461 0.59 -7.03 -15.94
N SER A 462 0.68 -8.20 -15.31
CA SER A 462 0.86 -8.32 -13.86
C SER A 462 2.22 -7.78 -13.41
N ALA A 463 2.23 -7.08 -12.26
CA ALA A 463 3.42 -6.49 -11.66
C ALA A 463 4.45 -7.55 -11.21
N VAL A 464 3.99 -8.76 -10.91
CA VAL A 464 4.84 -9.93 -10.64
C VAL A 464 4.57 -10.96 -11.73
N LYS A 465 5.63 -11.46 -12.36
CA LYS A 465 5.53 -12.34 -13.53
C LYS A 465 4.68 -13.61 -13.32
N SER A 466 4.62 -14.14 -12.10
CA SER A 466 3.86 -15.35 -11.78
C SER A 466 2.38 -15.10 -11.49
N ASP A 467 1.98 -13.85 -11.29
CA ASP A 467 0.64 -13.53 -10.83
C ASP A 467 -0.35 -13.52 -12.00
N ASP A 468 -1.53 -14.08 -11.76
CA ASP A 468 -2.71 -14.11 -12.63
C ASP A 468 -3.95 -13.87 -11.77
N TYR A 469 -4.58 -12.70 -11.92
CA TYR A 469 -5.71 -12.30 -11.09
C TYR A 469 -6.60 -11.29 -11.82
N ILE A 470 -7.85 -11.17 -11.38
CA ILE A 470 -8.76 -10.12 -11.82
C ILE A 470 -8.73 -8.98 -10.79
N ALA A 471 -8.62 -7.75 -11.25
CA ALA A 471 -8.68 -6.57 -10.40
C ALA A 471 -9.47 -5.44 -11.05
N THR A 472 -10.16 -4.65 -10.23
CA THR A 472 -10.80 -3.41 -10.66
C THR A 472 -9.80 -2.26 -10.57
N GLU A 473 -9.29 -1.85 -11.73
CA GLU A 473 -8.26 -0.83 -11.85
C GLU A 473 -8.91 0.55 -12.05
N PRO A 474 -8.57 1.56 -11.22
CA PRO A 474 -9.12 2.90 -11.35
C PRO A 474 -8.63 3.57 -12.63
N VAL A 475 -9.57 4.05 -13.43
CA VAL A 475 -9.30 4.74 -14.71
C VAL A 475 -9.56 6.23 -14.58
N ALA A 476 -10.62 6.62 -13.89
CA ALA A 476 -10.95 8.00 -13.62
C ALA A 476 -11.44 8.20 -12.20
N ARG A 477 -11.07 9.34 -11.61
CA ARG A 477 -11.48 9.71 -10.25
C ARG A 477 -11.84 11.18 -10.13
N ASN A 478 -12.73 11.51 -9.21
CA ASN A 478 -13.16 12.89 -8.93
C ASN A 478 -13.71 13.62 -10.16
N LEU A 479 -14.48 12.92 -10.99
CA LEU A 479 -15.29 13.54 -12.02
C LEU A 479 -16.42 14.35 -11.36
N THR A 480 -16.96 15.32 -12.09
CA THR A 480 -18.15 16.05 -11.65
C THR A 480 -19.35 15.11 -11.67
N PRO A 481 -20.17 14.99 -10.60
CA PRO A 481 -21.35 14.13 -10.64
C PRO A 481 -22.23 14.41 -11.88
N GLY A 482 -22.42 13.41 -12.72
CA GLY A 482 -23.11 13.56 -14.00
C GLY A 482 -22.87 12.37 -14.94
N VAL A 483 -23.41 12.50 -16.16
CA VAL A 483 -23.21 11.53 -17.23
C VAL A 483 -21.88 11.77 -17.93
N HIS A 484 -21.11 10.71 -18.10
CA HIS A 484 -19.80 10.70 -18.73
C HIS A 484 -19.72 9.61 -19.80
N THR A 485 -18.81 9.79 -20.75
CA THR A 485 -18.51 8.78 -21.77
C THR A 485 -17.04 8.37 -21.68
N ALA A 486 -16.80 7.09 -21.44
CA ALA A 486 -15.47 6.49 -21.51
C ALA A 486 -15.28 5.78 -22.85
N GLN A 487 -14.19 6.08 -23.54
CA GLN A 487 -13.80 5.36 -24.75
C GLN A 487 -12.50 4.62 -24.47
N ILE A 488 -12.51 3.31 -24.74
CA ILE A 488 -11.41 2.39 -24.49
C ILE A 488 -11.01 1.77 -25.82
N ILE A 489 -9.73 1.83 -26.16
CA ILE A 489 -9.14 1.20 -27.34
C ILE A 489 -8.14 0.14 -26.87
N ALA A 490 -8.35 -1.10 -27.31
CA ALA A 490 -7.53 -2.24 -26.98
C ALA A 490 -6.28 -2.30 -27.86
N SER A 491 -5.14 -2.63 -27.24
CA SER A 491 -3.90 -2.95 -27.93
C SER A 491 -3.37 -4.28 -27.41
N ARG A 492 -3.41 -5.30 -28.28
CA ARG A 492 -3.04 -6.70 -27.99
C ARG A 492 -3.90 -7.34 -26.90
N GLY A 493 -3.57 -8.56 -26.49
CA GLY A 493 -4.26 -9.25 -25.39
C GLY A 493 -5.42 -10.14 -25.81
N TRP A 494 -5.47 -10.53 -27.09
CA TRP A 494 -6.38 -11.57 -27.58
C TRP A 494 -6.10 -12.94 -26.92
N ASP A 495 -7.13 -13.77 -26.83
CA ASP A 495 -7.15 -15.05 -26.11
C ASP A 495 -6.82 -14.92 -24.61
N GLN A 496 -7.04 -13.74 -23.99
CA GLN A 496 -6.71 -13.50 -22.58
C GLN A 496 -7.92 -13.23 -21.69
N TRP A 497 -9.11 -12.99 -22.26
CA TRP A 497 -10.30 -12.53 -21.52
C TRP A 497 -9.98 -11.31 -20.66
N ALA A 498 -9.41 -10.30 -21.33
CA ALA A 498 -8.73 -9.21 -20.65
C ALA A 498 -9.69 -8.25 -19.93
N LEU A 499 -10.94 -8.11 -20.40
CA LEU A 499 -11.93 -7.18 -19.86
C LEU A 499 -13.15 -7.93 -19.30
N ASN A 500 -13.23 -8.02 -17.98
CA ASN A 500 -14.39 -8.65 -17.33
C ASN A 500 -15.61 -7.73 -17.30
N GLY A 501 -15.39 -6.42 -17.13
CA GLY A 501 -16.45 -5.43 -17.04
C GLY A 501 -15.93 -4.08 -16.56
N PHE A 502 -16.83 -3.20 -16.16
CA PHE A 502 -16.49 -1.89 -15.60
C PHE A 502 -17.27 -1.63 -14.31
N SER A 503 -16.74 -0.71 -13.50
CA SER A 503 -17.31 -0.33 -12.23
C SER A 503 -17.42 1.18 -12.14
N VAL A 504 -18.60 1.65 -11.75
CA VAL A 504 -18.93 3.06 -11.63
C VAL A 504 -19.08 3.40 -10.15
N GLY A 505 -18.26 4.33 -9.67
CA GLY A 505 -18.31 4.83 -8.30
C GLY A 505 -19.06 6.15 -8.21
N TYR A 506 -19.65 6.40 -7.04
CA TYR A 506 -20.26 7.67 -6.68
C TYR A 506 -19.74 8.14 -5.32
N GLN A 507 -19.23 9.36 -5.28
CA GLN A 507 -18.87 10.06 -4.05
C GLN A 507 -19.52 11.43 -4.02
N PRO A 508 -20.26 11.78 -2.95
CA PRO A 508 -20.81 13.12 -2.81
C PRO A 508 -19.67 14.16 -2.76
N SER A 509 -19.89 15.32 -3.37
CA SER A 509 -18.86 16.36 -3.46
C SER A 509 -18.54 16.94 -2.07
N ASP A 510 -17.37 16.59 -1.52
CA ASP A 510 -16.88 17.16 -0.25
C ASP A 510 -15.45 17.70 -0.39
N ALA A 511 -15.30 18.73 -1.24
CA ALA A 511 -14.02 19.40 -1.44
C ALA A 511 -13.48 20.02 -0.13
N TRP A 512 -14.36 20.44 0.78
CA TRP A 512 -13.98 21.10 2.02
C TRP A 512 -13.36 20.13 3.03
N HIS A 513 -13.82 18.88 3.09
CA HIS A 513 -13.19 17.86 3.94
C HIS A 513 -11.70 17.69 3.63
N ARG A 514 -11.34 17.45 2.35
CA ARG A 514 -9.94 17.22 1.96
C ARG A 514 -9.05 18.44 2.21
N TRP A 515 -9.49 19.63 1.82
CA TRP A 515 -8.73 20.86 2.06
C TRP A 515 -8.62 21.20 3.55
N GLY A 516 -9.71 21.00 4.31
CA GLY A 516 -9.74 21.18 5.76
C GLY A 516 -8.74 20.27 6.48
N MET A 517 -8.67 18.98 6.11
CA MET A 517 -7.73 18.03 6.67
C MET A 517 -6.27 18.46 6.48
N TRP A 518 -5.88 18.86 5.26
CA TRP A 518 -4.52 19.31 4.98
C TRP A 518 -4.16 20.59 5.71
N LEU A 519 -5.08 21.56 5.75
CA LEU A 519 -4.88 22.82 6.46
C LEU A 519 -4.67 22.57 7.95
N LEU A 520 -5.56 21.80 8.60
CA LEU A 520 -5.48 21.49 10.03
C LEU A 520 -4.24 20.67 10.39
N ALA A 521 -3.87 19.70 9.56
CA ALA A 521 -2.64 18.92 9.77
C ALA A 521 -1.39 19.81 9.66
N GLY A 522 -1.37 20.71 8.67
CA GLY A 522 -0.30 21.70 8.50
C GLY A 522 -0.18 22.65 9.69
N THR A 523 -1.30 23.18 10.19
CA THR A 523 -1.30 24.06 11.37
C THR A 523 -0.94 23.32 12.65
N ALA A 524 -1.34 22.06 12.82
CA ALA A 524 -0.98 21.23 13.98
C ALA A 524 0.54 21.00 14.04
N VAL A 525 1.15 20.62 12.91
CA VAL A 525 2.61 20.43 12.81
C VAL A 525 3.35 21.72 13.06
N PHE A 526 2.91 22.83 12.44
CA PHE A 526 3.51 24.14 12.65
C PHE A 526 3.45 24.58 14.13
N SER A 527 2.29 24.39 14.76
CA SER A 527 2.07 24.66 16.19
C SER A 527 2.98 23.81 17.07
N LEU A 528 3.14 22.51 16.76
CA LEU A 528 4.04 21.62 17.49
C LEU A 528 5.51 22.07 17.38
N ILE A 529 5.95 22.48 16.18
CA ILE A 529 7.29 23.03 15.96
C ILE A 529 7.51 24.28 16.80
N LEU A 530 6.54 25.20 16.83
CA LEU A 530 6.61 26.41 17.65
C LEU A 530 6.61 26.10 19.15
N ALA A 531 5.79 25.14 19.59
CA ALA A 531 5.79 24.66 20.97
C ALA A 531 7.15 24.11 21.38
N ILE A 532 7.79 23.28 20.54
CA ILE A 532 9.13 22.73 20.81
C ILE A 532 10.16 23.86 20.84
N ARG A 533 10.12 24.79 19.87
CA ARG A 533 11.10 25.89 19.75
C ARG A 533 11.02 26.87 20.92
N ILE A 534 9.81 27.23 21.33
CA ILE A 534 9.57 28.15 22.44
C ILE A 534 9.76 27.43 23.78
N GLY A 535 9.38 26.16 23.87
CA GLY A 535 9.56 25.31 25.05
C GLY A 535 11.01 25.17 25.46
N ARG A 536 11.94 25.13 24.49
CA ARG A 536 13.39 25.17 24.77
C ARG A 536 13.85 26.45 25.48
N ARG A 537 13.10 27.56 25.37
CA ARG A 537 13.38 28.85 26.03
C ARG A 537 12.65 29.01 27.37
N ALA A 538 11.83 28.03 27.77
CA ALA A 538 10.89 28.15 28.88
C ALA A 538 11.46 27.78 30.26
N ALA A 539 12.75 27.43 30.35
CA ALA A 539 13.44 27.07 31.60
C ALA A 539 12.65 26.06 32.45
N TRP A 540 12.20 24.96 31.84
CA TRP A 540 11.52 23.83 32.50
C TRP A 540 12.26 23.25 33.71
N PRO A 541 13.61 23.19 33.77
CA PRO A 541 14.33 22.64 34.92
C PRO A 541 13.99 23.32 36.26
N ASP A 542 13.72 24.62 36.29
CA ASP A 542 13.36 25.35 37.51
C ASP A 542 11.91 25.14 37.95
N TRP A 543 11.07 24.64 37.04
CA TRP A 543 9.70 24.24 37.34
C TRP A 543 9.65 22.78 37.81
N PHE A 544 10.36 21.87 37.13
CA PHE A 544 10.51 20.48 37.58
C PHE A 544 11.22 20.38 38.93
N ARG A 545 12.16 21.27 39.25
CA ARG A 545 12.78 21.37 40.58
C ARG A 545 11.74 21.60 41.69
N ARG A 546 10.76 22.47 41.44
CA ARG A 546 9.64 22.73 42.35
C ARG A 546 8.62 21.58 42.42
N GLN A 547 8.42 20.84 41.32
CA GLN A 547 7.57 19.62 41.37
C GLN A 547 8.29 18.45 42.04
N ARG A 548 9.62 18.38 41.94
CA ARG A 548 10.46 17.43 42.68
C ARG A 548 10.40 17.67 44.18
N GLU A 549 10.36 18.93 44.62
CA GLU A 549 10.10 19.30 46.03
C GLU A 549 8.72 18.81 46.50
N ARG A 550 7.71 18.76 45.61
CA ARG A 550 6.38 18.20 45.90
C ARG A 550 6.33 16.67 45.86
N PHE A 551 7.05 16.03 44.94
CA PHE A 551 7.22 14.57 44.92
C PHE A 551 7.92 14.08 46.20
N ALA A 552 8.87 14.87 46.71
CA ALA A 552 9.50 14.63 48.00
C ALA A 552 8.54 14.78 49.20
N ALA A 553 7.37 15.38 49.02
CA ALA A 553 6.31 15.50 50.04
C ALA A 553 5.30 14.33 50.02
N LEU A 554 5.44 13.37 49.08
CA LEU A 554 4.60 12.15 49.05
C LEU A 554 5.02 11.15 50.14
N ASN A 555 4.07 10.32 50.60
CA ASN A 555 4.32 9.24 51.55
C ASN A 555 5.28 8.17 50.96
N ALA A 556 6.21 7.72 51.81
CA ALA A 556 7.28 6.77 51.52
C ALA A 556 6.87 5.51 50.74
N SER A 557 5.66 4.96 50.92
CA SER A 557 5.22 3.71 50.27
C SER A 557 5.08 3.84 48.74
N TRP A 558 4.59 5.00 48.26
CA TRP A 558 4.46 5.29 46.83
C TRP A 558 5.80 5.65 46.18
N GLN A 559 6.67 6.33 46.94
CA GLN A 559 8.05 6.55 46.52
C GLN A 559 8.79 5.22 46.37
N LEU A 560 8.54 4.24 47.25
CA LEU A 560 9.15 2.91 47.21
C LEU A 560 8.71 2.07 46.01
N GLY A 561 7.42 2.06 45.65
CA GLY A 561 6.91 1.30 44.51
C GLY A 561 7.50 1.76 43.16
N VAL A 562 7.54 3.08 42.93
CA VAL A 562 8.15 3.67 41.73
C VAL A 562 9.66 3.43 41.72
N THR A 563 10.31 3.51 42.88
CA THR A 563 11.75 3.26 43.02
C THR A 563 12.10 1.79 42.80
N ALA A 564 11.26 0.84 43.21
CA ALA A 564 11.49 -0.60 43.07
C ALA A 564 11.42 -1.08 41.61
N VAL A 565 10.44 -0.60 40.83
CA VAL A 565 10.36 -0.89 39.38
C VAL A 565 11.57 -0.30 38.63
N THR A 566 11.99 0.91 39.01
CA THR A 566 13.18 1.55 38.46
C THR A 566 14.47 0.83 38.89
N ALA A 567 14.51 0.29 40.11
CA ALA A 567 15.64 -0.47 40.63
C ALA A 567 15.78 -1.85 39.96
N ALA A 568 14.68 -2.51 39.57
CA ALA A 568 14.72 -3.76 38.81
C ALA A 568 15.32 -3.56 37.38
N LEU A 569 14.99 -2.44 36.73
CA LEU A 569 15.60 -2.02 35.46
C LEU A 569 17.08 -1.65 35.62
N VAL A 570 17.48 -1.13 36.78
CA VAL A 570 18.89 -0.86 37.14
C VAL A 570 19.65 -2.13 37.53
N PHE A 571 18.99 -3.15 38.06
CA PHE A 571 19.60 -4.43 38.40
C PHE A 571 20.04 -5.22 37.15
N LEU A 572 19.26 -5.14 36.06
CA LEU A 572 19.68 -5.62 34.72
C LEU A 572 20.88 -4.84 34.15
N ALA A 573 21.06 -3.57 34.53
CA ALA A 573 22.28 -2.80 34.25
C ALA A 573 23.46 -3.19 35.17
N GLY A 574 23.21 -3.87 36.28
CA GLY A 574 24.19 -4.32 37.27
C GLY A 574 25.10 -5.45 36.80
N TRP A 575 24.69 -6.24 35.80
CA TRP A 575 25.51 -7.31 35.19
C TRP A 575 26.81 -6.77 34.54
N PHE A 576 26.88 -5.47 34.21
CA PHE A 576 28.08 -4.82 33.68
C PHE A 576 29.22 -4.61 34.69
N THR A 577 29.01 -4.90 35.97
CA THR A 577 30.01 -4.66 37.03
C THR A 577 31.16 -5.67 37.05
N TRP A 578 31.01 -6.87 36.45
CA TRP A 578 32.10 -7.86 36.32
C TRP A 578 32.99 -7.65 35.07
N ALA A 579 32.64 -6.70 34.19
CA ALA A 579 33.32 -6.50 32.90
C ALA A 579 34.68 -5.78 33.00
N GLU A 580 34.93 -5.04 34.09
CA GLU A 580 36.13 -4.21 34.22
C GLU A 580 37.41 -5.04 34.44
N GLN A 581 37.31 -6.15 35.19
CA GLN A 581 38.42 -7.07 35.43
C GLN A 581 38.76 -7.92 34.18
N MET A 582 37.77 -8.32 33.38
CA MET A 582 37.99 -9.08 32.13
C MET A 582 38.49 -8.19 30.97
N GLY A 583 38.02 -6.93 30.89
CA GLY A 583 38.51 -5.97 29.90
C GLY A 583 39.98 -5.57 30.08
N GLY A 584 40.54 -5.79 31.28
CA GLY A 584 41.98 -5.63 31.55
C GLY A 584 42.85 -6.69 30.86
N LEU A 585 42.39 -7.95 30.79
CA LEU A 585 43.08 -9.04 30.10
C LEU A 585 43.03 -8.87 28.57
N TYR A 586 41.87 -8.48 28.03
CA TYR A 586 41.72 -8.25 26.59
C TYR A 586 42.62 -7.10 26.07
N ARG A 587 42.74 -6.00 26.84
CA ARG A 587 43.61 -4.87 26.49
C ARG A 587 45.10 -5.24 26.41
N ARG A 588 45.55 -6.31 27.07
CA ARG A 588 46.94 -6.77 27.07
C ARG A 588 47.33 -7.59 25.85
N LEU A 589 46.36 -8.10 25.06
CA LEU A 589 46.61 -8.96 23.90
C LEU A 589 47.23 -8.25 22.68
N GLY A 590 47.29 -6.91 22.68
CA GLY A 590 47.74 -6.11 21.53
C GLY A 590 46.72 -6.11 20.38
N ASP A 591 46.73 -5.07 19.55
CA ASP A 591 45.70 -4.82 18.53
C ASP A 591 45.54 -5.98 17.52
N GLY A 592 46.64 -6.59 17.08
CA GLY A 592 46.62 -7.66 16.09
C GLY A 592 45.90 -8.91 16.60
N SER A 593 46.23 -9.35 17.81
CA SER A 593 45.61 -10.51 18.46
C SER A 593 44.15 -10.26 18.81
N GLN A 594 43.80 -9.02 19.22
CA GLN A 594 42.42 -8.63 19.48
C GLN A 594 41.55 -8.72 18.22
N LEU A 595 42.03 -8.19 17.09
CA LEU A 595 41.32 -8.28 15.82
C LEU A 595 41.21 -9.72 15.34
N ALA A 596 42.31 -10.50 15.43
CA ALA A 596 42.30 -11.91 15.04
C ALA A 596 41.32 -12.75 15.87
N LEU A 597 41.27 -12.54 17.19
CA LEU A 597 40.29 -13.18 18.07
C LEU A 597 38.85 -12.78 17.70
N THR A 598 38.60 -11.48 17.49
CA THR A 598 37.27 -10.97 17.11
C THR A 598 36.83 -11.57 15.76
N ALA A 599 37.73 -11.63 14.78
CA ALA A 599 37.48 -12.23 13.48
C ALA A 599 37.22 -13.74 13.56
N ALA A 600 37.98 -14.47 14.40
CA ALA A 600 37.78 -15.90 14.63
C ALA A 600 36.41 -16.18 15.26
N VAL A 601 36.01 -15.41 16.28
CA VAL A 601 34.69 -15.55 16.89
C VAL A 601 33.57 -15.21 15.91
N ALA A 602 33.73 -14.15 15.10
CA ALA A 602 32.78 -13.81 14.05
C ALA A 602 32.64 -14.92 12.99
N SER A 603 33.77 -15.57 12.64
CA SER A 603 33.79 -16.70 11.70
C SER A 603 33.08 -17.92 12.29
N ILE A 604 33.35 -18.25 13.56
CA ILE A 604 32.66 -19.34 14.28
C ILE A 604 31.16 -19.07 14.32
N TYR A 605 30.75 -17.85 14.68
CA TYR A 605 29.35 -17.43 14.69
C TYR A 605 28.70 -17.69 13.33
N TYR A 606 29.35 -17.31 12.24
CA TYR A 606 28.74 -17.36 10.92
C TYR A 606 28.67 -18.78 10.35
N VAL A 607 29.76 -19.56 10.48
CA VAL A 607 29.89 -20.89 9.88
C VAL A 607 29.13 -21.98 10.66
N THR A 608 29.01 -21.87 11.99
CA THR A 608 28.40 -22.96 12.78
C THR A 608 26.89 -23.08 12.53
N PRO A 609 26.36 -24.26 12.16
CA PRO A 609 24.91 -24.45 12.00
C PRO A 609 24.18 -24.63 13.33
N THR A 610 24.90 -24.82 14.44
CA THR A 610 24.31 -25.16 15.74
C THR A 610 23.88 -23.92 16.52
N PHE A 611 22.58 -23.84 16.86
CA PHE A 611 21.97 -22.72 17.59
C PHE A 611 22.78 -22.25 18.81
N PHE A 612 23.06 -23.17 19.73
CA PHE A 612 23.74 -22.84 20.97
C PHE A 612 25.17 -22.32 20.77
N ILE A 613 25.87 -22.83 19.74
CA ILE A 613 27.24 -22.43 19.45
C ILE A 613 27.26 -21.02 18.85
N TYR A 614 26.39 -20.72 17.87
CA TYR A 614 26.36 -19.35 17.35
C TYR A 614 25.79 -18.36 18.38
N ALA A 615 24.83 -18.74 19.24
CA ALA A 615 24.33 -17.87 20.28
C ALA A 615 25.43 -17.49 21.29
N ALA A 616 26.24 -18.47 21.70
CA ALA A 616 27.42 -18.24 22.53
C ALA A 616 28.47 -17.38 21.82
N ALA A 617 28.77 -17.68 20.54
CA ALA A 617 29.71 -16.90 19.75
C ALA A 617 29.24 -15.45 19.54
N LEU A 618 27.94 -15.22 19.36
CA LEU A 618 27.34 -13.89 19.24
C LEU A 618 27.47 -13.09 20.53
N ALA A 619 27.23 -13.72 21.68
CA ALA A 619 27.41 -13.08 22.99
C ALA A 619 28.89 -12.71 23.24
N VAL A 620 29.82 -13.62 22.92
CA VAL A 620 31.26 -13.34 23.01
C VAL A 620 31.64 -12.21 22.05
N LEU A 621 31.15 -12.25 20.81
CA LEU A 621 31.38 -11.21 19.82
C LEU A 621 30.90 -9.84 20.31
N PHE A 622 29.70 -9.76 20.87
CA PHE A 622 29.17 -8.54 21.48
C PHE A 622 30.11 -7.99 22.57
N VAL A 623 30.62 -8.85 23.46
CA VAL A 623 31.55 -8.46 24.53
C VAL A 623 32.87 -7.92 23.97
N LEU A 624 33.45 -8.60 22.99
CA LEU A 624 34.70 -8.16 22.33
C LEU A 624 34.52 -6.79 21.67
N LEU A 625 33.39 -6.60 20.97
CA LEU A 625 33.05 -5.35 20.29
C LEU A 625 32.66 -4.23 21.28
N TYR A 626 32.08 -4.55 22.43
CA TYR A 626 31.78 -3.57 23.48
C TYR A 626 33.06 -2.91 24.01
N TRP A 627 34.15 -3.67 24.11
CA TRP A 627 35.46 -3.14 24.51
C TRP A 627 36.20 -2.44 23.37
N ARG A 628 36.08 -2.92 22.13
CA ARG A 628 36.75 -2.35 20.94
C ARG A 628 35.82 -2.33 19.72
N PRO A 629 34.91 -1.34 19.61
CA PRO A 629 33.97 -1.24 18.49
C PRO A 629 34.65 -1.09 17.11
N VAL A 630 35.88 -0.59 17.08
CA VAL A 630 36.67 -0.39 15.86
C VAL A 630 36.93 -1.71 15.11
N TRP A 631 37.12 -2.83 15.82
CA TRP A 631 37.26 -4.13 15.15
C TRP A 631 35.99 -4.56 14.42
N GLY A 632 34.83 -4.17 14.95
CA GLY A 632 33.57 -4.31 14.24
C GLY A 632 33.57 -3.53 12.94
N LEU A 633 34.04 -2.28 12.92
CA LEU A 633 34.15 -1.48 11.69
C LEU A 633 35.08 -2.12 10.65
N VAL A 634 36.18 -2.74 11.07
CA VAL A 634 37.10 -3.47 10.16
C VAL A 634 36.40 -4.69 9.53
N LEU A 635 35.72 -5.48 10.36
CA LEU A 635 34.98 -6.66 9.90
C LEU A 635 33.81 -6.29 8.99
N ILE A 636 33.08 -5.22 9.31
CA ILE A 636 31.99 -4.69 8.48
C ILE A 636 32.56 -4.25 7.13
N ALA A 637 33.64 -3.47 7.10
CA ALA A 637 34.29 -3.01 5.86
C ALA A 637 34.75 -4.17 4.97
N PHE A 638 35.30 -5.23 5.56
CA PHE A 638 35.63 -6.47 4.86
C PHE A 638 34.40 -7.18 4.28
N CYS A 639 33.28 -7.15 5.02
CA CYS A 639 32.06 -7.85 4.65
C CYS A 639 31.13 -7.11 3.69
N PHE A 640 31.50 -5.92 3.20
CA PHE A 640 30.69 -5.16 2.22
C PHE A 640 30.10 -6.03 1.09
N PRO A 641 30.86 -6.88 0.39
CA PRO A 641 30.34 -7.62 -0.75
C PRO A 641 29.57 -8.90 -0.36
N PHE A 642 29.57 -9.31 0.91
CA PHE A 642 29.11 -10.65 1.34
C PHE A 642 27.62 -10.71 1.71
N TYR A 643 26.75 -9.93 1.07
CA TYR A 643 25.29 -9.94 1.30
C TYR A 643 24.52 -10.86 0.35
N VAL A 644 25.16 -11.34 -0.71
CA VAL A 644 24.56 -12.14 -1.78
C VAL A 644 24.50 -13.65 -1.43
N PRO A 645 23.44 -14.38 -1.83
CA PRO A 645 23.37 -15.84 -1.68
C PRO A 645 24.60 -16.56 -2.26
N PRO A 646 25.06 -17.67 -1.63
CA PRO A 646 24.46 -18.42 -0.53
C PRO A 646 24.87 -17.92 0.87
N LEU A 647 25.57 -16.78 0.97
CA LEU A 647 26.20 -16.36 2.22
C LEU A 647 25.21 -16.08 3.36
N PRO A 648 24.03 -15.43 3.16
CA PRO A 648 23.09 -15.14 4.25
C PRO A 648 22.71 -16.36 5.10
N LYS A 649 22.95 -16.26 6.42
CA LYS A 649 22.69 -17.33 7.39
C LYS A 649 21.20 -17.38 7.76
N PRO A 650 20.56 -18.56 7.76
CA PRO A 650 19.17 -18.71 8.21
C PRO A 650 19.07 -18.63 9.74
N ILE A 651 18.17 -17.78 10.25
CA ILE A 651 17.84 -17.62 11.68
C ILE A 651 16.34 -17.39 11.80
N LEU A 652 15.61 -18.30 12.47
CA LEU A 652 14.17 -18.19 12.74
C LEU A 652 13.34 -17.81 11.48
N ASN A 653 13.52 -18.55 10.38
CA ASN A 653 12.91 -18.34 9.05
C ASN A 653 13.37 -17.09 8.27
N TYR A 654 14.21 -16.23 8.84
CA TYR A 654 14.84 -15.11 8.13
C TYR A 654 16.27 -15.45 7.70
N ARG A 655 16.84 -14.66 6.78
CA ARG A 655 18.24 -14.78 6.38
C ARG A 655 18.96 -13.47 6.65
N PHE A 656 20.10 -13.56 7.35
CA PHE A 656 20.91 -12.41 7.72
C PHE A 656 22.29 -12.52 7.11
N SER A 657 22.74 -11.47 6.42
CA SER A 657 24.09 -11.41 5.85
C SER A 657 25.16 -11.17 6.93
N PRO A 658 26.45 -11.49 6.69
CA PRO A 658 27.51 -11.21 7.66
C PRO A 658 27.62 -9.71 7.93
N ILE A 659 27.49 -8.87 6.89
CA ILE A 659 27.55 -7.40 7.02
C ILE A 659 26.44 -6.85 7.90
N GLU A 660 25.22 -7.36 7.76
CA GLU A 660 24.07 -6.97 8.55
C GLU A 660 24.27 -7.33 10.03
N VAL A 661 24.59 -8.59 10.33
CA VAL A 661 24.81 -9.04 11.72
C VAL A 661 25.95 -8.26 12.36
N LEU A 662 27.09 -8.12 11.67
CA LEU A 662 28.24 -7.40 12.20
C LEU A 662 27.91 -5.93 12.44
N THR A 663 27.13 -5.29 11.56
CA THR A 663 26.70 -3.90 11.73
C THR A 663 25.80 -3.75 12.96
N LEU A 664 24.78 -4.59 13.09
CA LEU A 664 23.83 -4.53 14.20
C LEU A 664 24.51 -4.82 15.54
N VAL A 665 25.34 -5.86 15.63
CA VAL A 665 26.06 -6.21 16.87
C VAL A 665 27.08 -5.15 17.23
N THR A 666 27.84 -4.62 16.25
CA THR A 666 28.80 -3.55 16.50
C THR A 666 28.11 -2.28 16.96
N PHE A 667 26.99 -1.91 16.33
CA PHE A 667 26.20 -0.76 16.74
C PHE A 667 25.63 -0.95 18.16
N ALA A 668 25.03 -2.11 18.46
CA ALA A 668 24.50 -2.41 19.78
C ALA A 668 25.59 -2.36 20.86
N ALA A 669 26.75 -2.94 20.58
CA ALA A 669 27.90 -2.93 21.48
C ALA A 669 28.45 -1.51 21.70
N TYR A 670 28.55 -0.71 20.63
CA TYR A 670 28.93 0.70 20.70
C TYR A 670 27.91 1.54 21.47
N ALA A 671 26.62 1.38 21.21
CA ALA A 671 25.54 2.09 21.90
C ALA A 671 25.54 1.77 23.40
N ALA A 672 25.69 0.49 23.76
CA ALA A 672 25.85 0.06 25.15
C ALA A 672 27.07 0.71 25.81
N ASN A 673 28.23 0.71 25.13
CA ASN A 673 29.46 1.38 25.60
C ASN A 673 29.27 2.89 25.84
N ARG A 674 28.50 3.55 24.96
CA ARG A 674 28.20 4.98 25.12
C ARG A 674 27.22 5.26 26.23
N LEU A 675 26.21 4.42 26.40
CA LEU A 675 25.23 4.53 27.48
C LEU A 675 25.91 4.36 28.84
N THR A 676 26.77 3.36 29.00
CA THR A 676 27.53 3.15 30.25
C THR A 676 28.45 4.34 30.56
N ALA A 677 29.18 4.86 29.55
CA ALA A 677 30.00 6.06 29.72
C ALA A 677 29.17 7.31 30.07
N TRP A 678 27.98 7.46 29.49
CA TRP A 678 27.08 8.57 29.81
C TRP A 678 26.54 8.47 31.24
N LEU A 679 26.10 7.29 31.68
CA LEU A 679 25.65 7.04 33.05
C LEU A 679 26.75 7.35 34.09
N GLN A 680 28.00 6.96 33.80
CA GLN A 680 29.15 7.29 34.66
C GLN A 680 29.43 8.81 34.71
N ARG A 681 29.35 9.51 33.58
CA ARG A 681 29.52 10.97 33.52
C ARG A 681 28.39 11.73 34.22
N PHE A 682 27.16 11.24 34.10
CA PHE A 682 26.00 11.77 34.81
C PHE A 682 26.19 11.66 36.32
N LYS A 683 26.68 10.50 36.80
CA LYS A 683 27.07 10.29 38.21
C LYS A 683 28.16 11.28 38.66
N ASN A 684 29.12 11.58 37.78
CA ASN A 684 30.24 12.49 38.05
C ASN A 684 29.98 13.98 37.71
N ARG A 685 28.72 14.38 37.42
CA ARG A 685 28.30 15.75 37.09
C ARG A 685 29.08 16.44 35.95
N SER A 686 29.72 15.68 35.06
CA SER A 686 30.48 16.22 33.92
C SER A 686 29.71 15.97 32.62
N LEU A 687 28.86 16.93 32.23
CA LEU A 687 27.97 16.82 31.06
C LEU A 687 28.51 17.52 29.79
N LYS A 688 29.77 17.97 29.77
CA LYS A 688 30.33 18.55 28.55
C LYS A 688 30.59 17.45 27.52
N THR A 689 29.87 17.50 26.40
CA THR A 689 30.09 16.64 25.22
C THR A 689 30.71 17.44 24.09
N ASP A 690 31.94 17.11 23.69
CA ASP A 690 32.63 17.74 22.55
C ASP A 690 32.18 17.22 21.16
N PHE A 691 30.92 16.80 21.04
CA PHE A 691 30.38 16.27 19.79
C PHE A 691 29.72 17.39 18.98
N ARG A 692 30.34 17.78 17.86
CA ARG A 692 29.82 18.78 16.92
C ARG A 692 29.44 18.12 15.59
N LEU A 693 28.22 18.35 15.15
CA LEU A 693 27.73 17.89 13.85
C LEU A 693 28.36 18.72 12.72
N GLN A 694 28.77 18.04 11.66
CA GLN A 694 29.26 18.61 10.41
C GLN A 694 28.17 18.56 9.33
N ASN A 695 28.38 19.24 8.19
CA ASN A 695 27.40 19.27 7.10
C ASN A 695 27.06 17.86 6.55
N ILE A 696 28.06 16.97 6.48
CA ILE A 696 27.85 15.57 6.09
C ILE A 696 26.93 14.85 7.09
N ASP A 697 27.10 15.09 8.40
CA ASP A 697 26.25 14.49 9.45
C ASP A 697 24.76 14.87 9.22
N TYR A 698 24.47 16.15 8.91
CA TYR A 698 23.10 16.58 8.60
C TYR A 698 22.54 15.92 7.34
N GLY A 699 23.37 15.73 6.31
CA GLY A 699 22.94 15.04 5.09
C GLY A 699 22.61 13.57 5.34
N VAL A 700 23.38 12.87 6.17
CA VAL A 700 23.08 11.48 6.58
C VAL A 700 21.74 11.40 7.33
N ILE A 701 21.51 12.33 8.27
CA ILE A 701 20.23 12.41 9.00
C ILE A 701 19.08 12.66 8.05
N ALA A 702 19.22 13.64 7.16
CA ALA A 702 18.18 14.01 6.20
C ALA A 702 17.85 12.86 5.24
N LEU A 703 18.87 12.16 4.72
CA LEU A 703 18.65 11.03 3.80
C LEU A 703 17.91 9.90 4.52
N THR A 704 18.35 9.56 5.73
CA THR A 704 17.70 8.53 6.56
C THR A 704 16.25 8.92 6.87
N ALA A 705 16.00 10.18 7.24
CA ALA A 705 14.67 10.66 7.58
C ALA A 705 13.70 10.65 6.38
N ILE A 706 14.14 11.12 5.21
CA ILE A 706 13.31 11.12 3.99
C ILE A 706 13.03 9.70 3.52
N ALA A 707 14.04 8.84 3.50
CA ALA A 707 13.85 7.43 3.16
C ALA A 707 12.91 6.72 4.15
N THR A 708 12.98 7.04 5.44
CA THR A 708 12.04 6.51 6.44
C THR A 708 10.62 7.04 6.21
N ALA A 709 10.47 8.33 5.87
CA ALA A 709 9.18 8.92 5.54
C ALA A 709 8.57 8.28 4.28
N SER A 710 9.40 7.88 3.29
CA SER A 710 8.91 7.23 2.06
C SER A 710 8.19 5.90 2.31
N LEU A 711 8.45 5.22 3.44
CA LEU A 711 7.76 3.97 3.81
C LEU A 711 6.25 4.16 4.01
N PHE A 712 5.78 5.35 4.37
CA PHE A 712 4.36 5.64 4.54
C PHE A 712 3.62 5.86 3.21
N PHE A 713 4.35 5.93 2.08
CA PHE A 713 3.82 6.26 0.76
C PHE A 713 4.10 5.18 -0.29
N THR A 714 4.50 3.98 0.14
CA THR A 714 4.87 2.89 -0.77
C THR A 714 3.77 1.84 -0.88
N ASN A 715 3.56 1.30 -2.08
CA ASN A 715 2.53 0.28 -2.34
C ASN A 715 2.91 -1.07 -1.72
N ARG A 716 4.22 -1.44 -1.74
CA ARG A 716 4.72 -2.70 -1.19
C ARG A 716 5.67 -2.46 -0.02
N LEU A 717 5.11 -2.40 1.18
CA LEU A 717 5.86 -2.12 2.41
C LEU A 717 6.86 -3.23 2.79
N ASN A 718 6.57 -4.48 2.45
CA ASN A 718 7.44 -5.62 2.74
C ASN A 718 8.82 -5.51 2.08
N VAL A 719 8.86 -5.16 0.79
CA VAL A 719 10.12 -4.97 0.04
C VAL A 719 10.78 -3.63 0.40
N ALA A 720 9.99 -2.57 0.57
CA ALA A 720 10.50 -1.25 0.94
C ALA A 720 11.18 -1.23 2.31
N SER A 721 10.58 -1.89 3.30
CA SER A 721 11.15 -1.98 4.65
C SER A 721 12.45 -2.80 4.66
N ASN A 722 12.56 -3.83 3.82
CA ASN A 722 13.78 -4.60 3.68
C ASN A 722 14.92 -3.74 3.09
N GLU A 723 14.69 -3.05 1.97
CA GLU A 723 15.69 -2.17 1.38
C GLU A 723 16.05 -0.99 2.30
N TRP A 724 15.06 -0.36 2.94
CA TRP A 724 15.30 0.69 3.93
C TRP A 724 16.27 0.23 5.02
N ARG A 725 16.04 -0.97 5.57
CA ARG A 725 16.90 -1.52 6.61
C ARG A 725 18.34 -1.71 6.11
N VAL A 726 18.53 -2.42 5.00
CA VAL A 726 19.86 -2.90 4.57
C VAL A 726 20.65 -1.91 3.71
N VAL A 727 19.99 -0.94 3.07
CA VAL A 727 20.61 0.05 2.16
C VAL A 727 20.64 1.46 2.78
N ILE A 728 19.74 1.79 3.69
CA ILE A 728 19.69 3.13 4.30
C ILE A 728 20.10 3.10 5.76
N LEU A 729 19.37 2.34 6.59
CA LEU A 729 19.55 2.38 8.04
C LEU A 729 20.90 1.79 8.44
N GLU A 730 21.21 0.56 8.07
CA GLU A 730 22.45 -0.12 8.46
C GLU A 730 23.72 0.60 8.01
N PRO A 731 23.85 1.07 6.75
CA PRO A 731 24.99 1.90 6.35
C PRO A 731 25.09 3.22 7.14
N ALA A 732 23.96 3.84 7.48
CA ALA A 732 23.94 5.02 8.35
C ALA A 732 24.39 4.69 9.78
N LEU A 733 23.98 3.55 10.34
CA LEU A 733 24.47 3.07 11.64
C LEU A 733 25.98 2.85 11.62
N PHE A 734 26.50 2.20 10.56
CA PHE A 734 27.94 2.04 10.33
C PHE A 734 28.66 3.40 10.32
N TYR A 735 28.14 4.38 9.59
CA TYR A 735 28.66 5.75 9.59
C TYR A 735 28.68 6.36 11.00
N TRP A 736 27.62 6.20 11.78
CA TRP A 736 27.55 6.75 13.14
C TRP A 736 28.52 6.08 14.12
N VAL A 737 28.73 4.77 14.00
CA VAL A 737 29.76 4.06 14.78
C VAL A 737 31.16 4.55 14.38
N LEU A 738 31.46 4.69 13.09
CA LEU A 738 32.73 5.23 12.59
C LEU A 738 32.95 6.67 13.08
N ARG A 739 31.94 7.54 12.92
CA ARG A 739 31.95 8.94 13.37
C ARG A 739 32.17 9.08 14.87
N GLY A 740 31.57 8.19 15.65
CA GLY A 740 31.49 8.25 17.10
C GLY A 740 32.63 7.56 17.85
N SER A 741 33.19 6.50 17.29
CA SER A 741 34.33 5.75 17.84
C SER A 741 35.65 6.52 17.78
N LYS A 742 35.78 7.46 16.83
CA LYS A 742 36.99 8.28 16.58
C LYS A 742 38.26 7.43 16.47
N PRO A 743 38.38 6.56 15.44
CA PRO A 743 39.54 5.69 15.28
C PRO A 743 40.87 6.48 15.26
N THR A 744 41.93 5.89 15.79
CA THR A 744 43.31 6.38 15.60
C THR A 744 43.73 6.22 14.14
N ALA A 745 44.83 6.86 13.73
CA ALA A 745 45.34 6.75 12.35
C ALA A 745 45.62 5.28 11.95
N GLY A 746 46.24 4.49 12.85
CA GLY A 746 46.50 3.07 12.61
C GLY A 746 45.23 2.23 12.50
N GLU A 747 44.22 2.53 13.30
CA GLU A 747 42.90 1.88 13.22
C GLU A 747 42.14 2.25 11.94
N MET A 748 42.19 3.52 11.51
CA MET A 748 41.59 3.95 10.25
C MET A 748 42.21 3.23 9.05
N TRP A 749 43.54 3.04 9.04
CA TRP A 749 44.21 2.21 8.04
C TRP A 749 43.68 0.78 8.03
N ARG A 750 43.48 0.15 9.20
CA ARG A 750 42.90 -1.20 9.26
C ARG A 750 41.47 -1.29 8.72
N ILE A 751 40.67 -0.25 8.89
CA ILE A 751 39.31 -0.17 8.30
C ILE A 751 39.41 -0.14 6.76
N LEU A 752 40.32 0.67 6.21
CA LEU A 752 40.58 0.73 4.77
C LEU A 752 41.19 -0.58 4.25
N ASP A 753 42.08 -1.21 5.00
CA ASP A 753 42.65 -2.53 4.70
C ASP A 753 41.52 -3.58 4.61
N GLY A 754 40.55 -3.55 5.53
CA GLY A 754 39.36 -4.42 5.50
C GLY A 754 38.57 -4.25 4.20
N PHE A 755 38.25 -3.01 3.84
CA PHE A 755 37.54 -2.69 2.59
C PHE A 755 38.28 -3.19 1.34
N ILE A 756 39.60 -2.97 1.28
CA ILE A 756 40.44 -3.43 0.16
C ILE A 756 40.54 -4.95 0.12
N LEU A 757 40.63 -5.62 1.27
CA LEU A 757 40.69 -7.07 1.35
C LEU A 757 39.38 -7.71 0.87
N GLY A 758 38.23 -7.12 1.19
CA GLY A 758 36.93 -7.55 0.64
C GLY A 758 36.92 -7.49 -0.90
N GLY A 759 37.40 -6.38 -1.48
CA GLY A 759 37.57 -6.24 -2.93
C GLY A 759 38.54 -7.23 -3.55
N LEU A 760 39.66 -7.51 -2.88
CA LEU A 760 40.62 -8.50 -3.34
C LEU A 760 40.00 -9.91 -3.40
N VAL A 761 39.21 -10.29 -2.39
CA VAL A 761 38.50 -11.59 -2.39
C VAL A 761 37.53 -11.67 -3.56
N VAL A 762 36.74 -10.62 -3.81
CA VAL A 762 35.83 -10.53 -4.96
C VAL A 762 36.59 -10.65 -6.29
N ALA A 763 37.73 -9.96 -6.42
CA ALA A 763 38.55 -10.00 -7.62
C ALA A 763 39.18 -11.37 -7.86
N LEU A 764 39.80 -11.97 -6.84
CA LEU A 764 40.45 -13.28 -6.94
C LEU A 764 39.44 -14.39 -7.23
N TYR A 765 38.28 -14.38 -6.58
CA TYR A 765 37.22 -15.35 -6.85
C TYR A 765 36.70 -15.24 -8.29
N GLY A 766 36.49 -14.01 -8.79
CA GLY A 766 36.09 -13.80 -10.17
C GLY A 766 37.15 -14.22 -11.20
N LEU A 767 38.44 -13.97 -10.92
CA LEU A 767 39.55 -14.42 -11.77
C LEU A 767 39.69 -15.95 -11.75
N TRP A 768 39.45 -16.57 -10.60
CA TRP A 768 39.39 -18.03 -10.49
C TRP A 768 38.23 -18.59 -11.35
N GLN A 769 37.04 -17.98 -11.33
CA GLN A 769 35.94 -18.38 -12.22
C GLN A 769 36.31 -18.28 -13.71
N MET A 770 36.99 -17.19 -14.13
CA MET A 770 37.48 -17.04 -15.51
C MET A 770 38.43 -18.17 -15.95
N GLY A 771 39.23 -18.70 -15.02
CA GLY A 771 40.17 -19.78 -15.27
C GLY A 771 39.55 -21.18 -15.19
N PHE A 772 38.68 -21.42 -14.21
CA PHE A 772 38.33 -22.76 -13.75
C PHE A 772 36.82 -23.07 -13.67
N ALA A 773 35.94 -22.07 -13.73
CA ALA A 773 34.48 -22.21 -13.63
C ALA A 773 33.79 -21.32 -14.68
N ARG A 774 34.06 -21.60 -15.96
CA ARG A 774 33.59 -20.77 -17.08
C ARG A 774 32.10 -20.92 -17.37
N ASP A 775 31.53 -22.07 -17.04
CA ASP A 775 30.10 -22.39 -17.09
C ASP A 775 29.27 -21.53 -16.12
N GLU A 776 29.89 -21.03 -15.05
CA GLU A 776 29.26 -20.06 -14.15
C GLU A 776 29.24 -18.63 -14.69
N LEU A 777 29.92 -18.30 -15.80
CA LEU A 777 30.04 -16.92 -16.29
C LEU A 777 28.85 -16.50 -17.15
N ILE A 778 28.66 -15.19 -17.30
CA ILE A 778 27.63 -14.64 -18.19
C ILE A 778 28.22 -14.43 -19.58
N THR A 779 27.61 -15.05 -20.59
CA THR A 779 27.99 -14.90 -21.99
C THR A 779 27.32 -13.67 -22.60
N ALA A 780 28.13 -12.76 -23.14
CA ALA A 780 27.68 -11.58 -23.87
C ALA A 780 27.26 -11.91 -25.32
N GLU A 781 26.58 -10.95 -25.96
CA GLU A 781 26.51 -10.89 -27.44
C GLU A 781 27.92 -11.02 -28.03
N GLY A 782 28.08 -11.91 -29.03
CA GLY A 782 29.38 -12.24 -29.62
C GLY A 782 30.19 -13.32 -28.89
N GLY A 783 29.61 -14.01 -27.90
CA GLY A 783 30.24 -15.16 -27.23
C GLY A 783 31.28 -14.81 -26.15
N LEU A 784 31.37 -13.54 -25.77
CA LEU A 784 32.39 -13.04 -24.85
C LEU A 784 32.02 -13.29 -23.39
N LEU A 785 32.87 -14.02 -22.65
CA LEU A 785 32.66 -14.36 -21.25
C LEU A 785 32.93 -13.17 -20.33
N ARG A 786 32.01 -12.91 -19.40
CA ARG A 786 32.08 -11.78 -18.46
C ARG A 786 32.21 -12.26 -17.02
N LEU A 787 33.18 -11.70 -16.29
CA LEU A 787 33.43 -11.98 -14.88
C LEU A 787 32.28 -11.47 -14.00
N ARG A 788 31.63 -12.37 -13.25
CA ARG A 788 30.53 -12.04 -12.31
C ARG A 788 30.88 -12.20 -10.82
N SER A 789 31.92 -12.95 -10.48
CA SER A 789 32.32 -13.24 -9.09
C SER A 789 31.13 -13.79 -8.27
N ILE A 790 30.94 -13.31 -7.04
CA ILE A 790 29.84 -13.70 -6.14
C ILE A 790 28.49 -13.04 -6.50
N TYR A 791 28.46 -12.10 -7.45
CA TYR A 791 27.25 -11.35 -7.80
C TYR A 791 26.47 -12.03 -8.93
N GLY A 792 25.19 -11.68 -9.06
CA GLY A 792 24.35 -12.12 -10.17
C GLY A 792 24.67 -11.44 -11.51
N SER A 793 25.42 -10.33 -11.51
CA SER A 793 25.73 -9.55 -12.72
C SER A 793 27.19 -9.05 -12.72
N PRO A 794 27.91 -9.12 -13.85
CA PRO A 794 29.24 -8.52 -14.02
C PRO A 794 29.28 -7.01 -13.74
N ASN A 795 28.16 -6.30 -13.95
CA ASN A 795 28.10 -4.87 -13.68
C ASN A 795 28.23 -4.58 -12.18
N ASN A 796 27.68 -5.42 -11.30
CA ASN A 796 27.77 -5.24 -9.85
C ASN A 796 29.22 -5.34 -9.37
N VAL A 797 30.00 -6.27 -9.95
CA VAL A 797 31.45 -6.37 -9.68
C VAL A 797 32.16 -5.08 -10.08
N ALA A 798 31.87 -4.56 -11.28
CA ALA A 798 32.48 -3.33 -11.75
C ALA A 798 32.12 -2.13 -10.86
N LEU A 799 30.87 -2.02 -10.42
CA LEU A 799 30.41 -0.97 -9.52
C LEU A 799 31.12 -1.00 -8.16
N TYR A 800 31.30 -2.19 -7.58
CA TYR A 800 31.98 -2.36 -6.31
C TYR A 800 33.50 -2.15 -6.42
N LEU A 801 34.16 -2.83 -7.36
CA LEU A 801 35.60 -2.68 -7.58
C LEU A 801 35.97 -1.26 -8.07
N GLY A 802 35.04 -0.56 -8.73
CA GLY A 802 35.17 0.85 -9.10
C GLY A 802 35.35 1.79 -7.91
N ARG A 803 35.06 1.35 -6.67
CA ARG A 803 35.32 2.11 -5.44
C ARG A 803 36.68 1.82 -4.83
N ILE A 804 37.30 0.72 -5.22
CA ILE A 804 38.54 0.19 -4.65
C ILE A 804 39.72 0.47 -5.58
N VAL A 805 39.57 0.22 -6.87
CA VAL A 805 40.60 0.49 -7.89
C VAL A 805 41.12 1.93 -7.82
N PRO A 806 40.28 2.98 -7.66
CA PRO A 806 40.79 4.35 -7.57
C PRO A 806 41.61 4.62 -6.30
N LEU A 807 41.26 4.00 -5.17
CA LEU A 807 42.04 4.10 -3.94
C LEU A 807 43.43 3.44 -4.09
N LEU A 808 43.46 2.25 -4.68
CA LEU A 808 44.70 1.52 -4.96
C LEU A 808 45.57 2.25 -6.00
N GLY A 809 44.96 2.77 -7.06
CA GLY A 809 45.64 3.56 -8.09
C GLY A 809 46.21 4.87 -7.54
N ALA A 810 45.46 5.58 -6.70
CA ALA A 810 45.95 6.76 -6.02
C ALA A 810 47.14 6.43 -5.10
N MET A 811 47.08 5.32 -4.35
CA MET A 811 48.21 4.84 -3.53
C MET A 811 49.45 4.51 -4.38
N ALA A 812 49.27 3.86 -5.52
CA ALA A 812 50.39 3.49 -6.40
C ALA A 812 51.10 4.73 -6.99
N VAL A 813 50.33 5.77 -7.35
CA VAL A 813 50.83 6.96 -8.07
C VAL A 813 51.27 8.11 -7.16
N LEU A 814 50.51 8.37 -6.09
CA LEU A 814 50.74 9.49 -5.16
C LEU A 814 51.36 9.05 -3.83
N GLY A 815 51.28 7.76 -3.50
CA GLY A 815 51.91 7.21 -2.32
C GLY A 815 53.42 7.11 -2.47
N SER A 816 54.11 6.96 -1.34
CA SER A 816 55.56 6.77 -1.30
C SER A 816 55.96 5.75 -0.24
N ARG A 817 57.09 5.08 -0.47
CA ARG A 817 57.69 4.15 0.50
C ARG A 817 58.06 4.83 1.81
N GLN A 818 58.44 6.11 1.76
CA GLN A 818 58.82 6.90 2.93
C GLN A 818 57.65 7.07 3.90
N PHE A 819 56.45 7.38 3.41
CA PHE A 819 55.28 7.63 4.27
C PHE A 819 54.45 6.37 4.55
N HIS A 820 54.45 5.38 3.65
CA HIS A 820 53.51 4.25 3.71
C HIS A 820 54.18 2.89 3.94
N GLY A 821 55.52 2.81 3.90
CA GLY A 821 56.29 1.59 4.15
C GLY A 821 55.82 0.41 3.31
N LYS A 822 55.49 -0.71 3.98
CA LYS A 822 55.02 -1.95 3.33
C LYS A 822 53.66 -1.81 2.65
N ARG A 823 52.79 -0.90 3.10
CA ARG A 823 51.43 -0.77 2.53
C ARG A 823 51.45 -0.34 1.07
N TRP A 824 52.42 0.51 0.69
CA TRP A 824 52.59 0.91 -0.71
C TRP A 824 52.80 -0.31 -1.63
N TRP A 825 53.66 -1.25 -1.23
CA TRP A 825 53.90 -2.48 -1.99
C TRP A 825 52.67 -3.38 -2.03
N ILE A 826 52.01 -3.56 -0.88
CA ILE A 826 50.83 -4.41 -0.77
C ILE A 826 49.70 -3.88 -1.64
N TYR A 827 49.38 -2.58 -1.55
CA TYR A 827 48.30 -1.97 -2.33
C TYR A 827 48.60 -1.99 -3.83
N THR A 828 49.87 -1.77 -4.21
CA THR A 828 50.29 -1.87 -5.62
C THR A 828 50.15 -3.30 -6.13
N ALA A 829 50.49 -4.31 -5.33
CA ALA A 829 50.31 -5.71 -5.70
C ALA A 829 48.82 -6.08 -5.82
N VAL A 830 47.97 -5.58 -4.92
CA VAL A 830 46.50 -5.80 -4.92
C VAL A 830 45.81 -5.09 -6.08
N LEU A 831 46.35 -3.96 -6.57
CA LEU A 831 45.82 -3.25 -7.72
C LEU A 831 45.76 -4.14 -8.97
N ILE A 832 46.75 -5.00 -9.20
CA ILE A 832 46.86 -5.82 -10.41
C ILE A 832 45.66 -6.78 -10.58
N PRO A 833 45.39 -7.72 -9.65
CA PRO A 833 44.25 -8.63 -9.79
C PRO A 833 42.92 -7.87 -9.74
N THR A 834 42.83 -6.79 -8.95
CA THR A 834 41.59 -6.01 -8.81
C THR A 834 41.24 -5.25 -10.09
N LEU A 835 42.22 -4.60 -10.72
CA LEU A 835 42.04 -3.93 -12.01
C LEU A 835 41.77 -4.95 -13.12
N LEU A 836 42.48 -6.07 -13.17
CA LEU A 836 42.23 -7.12 -14.16
C LEU A 836 40.79 -7.67 -14.02
N ALA A 837 40.35 -7.96 -12.80
CA ALA A 837 38.99 -8.42 -12.54
C ALA A 837 37.95 -7.38 -12.99
N PHE A 838 38.18 -6.09 -12.67
CA PHE A 838 37.34 -4.98 -13.15
C PHE A 838 37.25 -4.94 -14.68
N LEU A 839 38.39 -5.06 -15.39
CA LEU A 839 38.41 -5.02 -16.85
C LEU A 839 37.64 -6.19 -17.47
N LEU A 840 37.76 -7.40 -16.89
CA LEU A 840 37.09 -8.62 -17.36
C LEU A 840 35.58 -8.66 -17.05
N THR A 841 35.03 -7.68 -16.34
CA THR A 841 33.57 -7.51 -16.22
C THR A 841 32.93 -7.07 -17.54
N PHE A 842 33.70 -6.40 -18.40
CA PHE A 842 33.24 -5.73 -19.60
C PHE A 842 32.00 -4.85 -19.35
N SER A 843 31.91 -4.19 -18.19
CA SER A 843 30.87 -3.20 -17.90
C SER A 843 31.11 -1.94 -18.74
N LYS A 844 30.17 -1.59 -19.63
CA LYS A 844 30.26 -0.39 -20.48
C LYS A 844 30.38 0.87 -19.62
N GLY A 845 29.53 1.02 -18.61
CA GLY A 845 29.53 2.18 -17.73
C GLY A 845 30.83 2.31 -16.94
N GLY A 846 31.35 1.20 -16.42
CA GLY A 846 32.61 1.17 -15.69
C GLY A 846 33.81 1.50 -16.57
N LEU A 847 33.91 0.88 -17.75
CA LEU A 847 35.08 1.03 -18.63
C LEU A 847 35.14 2.37 -19.35
N PHE A 848 33.99 2.92 -19.78
CA PHE A 848 33.96 4.12 -20.62
C PHE A 848 33.64 5.41 -19.86
N LEU A 849 33.03 5.33 -18.68
CA LEU A 849 32.65 6.51 -17.90
C LEU A 849 33.32 6.52 -16.52
N GLY A 850 33.10 5.47 -15.71
CA GLY A 850 33.54 5.43 -14.32
C GLY A 850 35.05 5.45 -14.13
N LEU A 851 35.74 4.42 -14.64
CA LEU A 851 37.18 4.24 -14.50
C LEU A 851 37.98 5.38 -15.15
N PRO A 852 37.64 5.86 -16.38
CA PRO A 852 38.27 7.04 -16.94
C PRO A 852 38.11 8.30 -16.09
N ALA A 853 36.90 8.57 -15.55
CA ALA A 853 36.68 9.72 -14.67
C ALA A 853 37.52 9.63 -13.38
N ALA A 854 37.63 8.45 -12.79
CA ALA A 854 38.48 8.20 -11.64
C ALA A 854 39.97 8.45 -11.95
N PHE A 855 40.49 7.92 -13.05
CA PHE A 855 41.89 8.12 -13.44
C PHE A 855 42.19 9.57 -13.82
N VAL A 856 41.25 10.30 -14.42
CA VAL A 856 41.37 11.74 -14.66
C VAL A 856 41.59 12.48 -13.34
N VAL A 857 40.83 12.15 -12.28
CA VAL A 857 41.03 12.74 -10.95
C VAL A 857 42.44 12.39 -10.42
N ILE A 858 42.83 11.12 -10.43
CA ILE A 858 44.15 10.69 -9.89
C ILE A 858 45.29 11.38 -10.65
N PHE A 859 45.24 11.33 -11.98
CA PHE A 859 46.29 11.87 -12.84
C PHE A 859 46.38 13.40 -12.76
N TRP A 860 45.23 14.09 -12.73
CA TRP A 860 45.19 15.53 -12.52
C TRP A 860 45.89 15.93 -11.22
N GLN A 861 45.63 15.16 -10.15
CA GLN A 861 46.24 15.40 -8.85
C GLN A 861 47.74 15.12 -8.87
N TRP A 862 48.16 14.02 -9.49
CA TRP A 862 49.56 13.69 -9.69
C TRP A 862 50.34 14.77 -10.44
N GLN A 863 49.79 15.32 -11.53
CA GLN A 863 50.43 16.43 -12.25
C GLN A 863 50.58 17.68 -11.37
N ARG A 864 49.54 18.03 -10.60
CA ARG A 864 49.59 19.20 -9.72
C ARG A 864 50.61 19.04 -8.59
N VAL A 865 50.71 17.86 -7.99
CA VAL A 865 51.71 17.59 -6.93
C VAL A 865 53.14 17.69 -7.48
N ASN A 866 53.34 17.34 -8.75
CA ASN A 866 54.62 17.48 -9.45
C ASN A 866 54.85 18.86 -10.11
N GLY A 867 54.03 19.87 -9.80
CA GLY A 867 54.20 21.24 -10.32
C GLY A 867 53.87 21.42 -11.82
N ARG A 868 53.21 20.45 -12.46
CA ARG A 868 52.90 20.45 -13.89
C ARG A 868 51.46 20.88 -14.17
N LYS A 869 51.23 21.53 -15.32
CA LYS A 869 49.88 21.84 -15.82
C LYS A 869 49.24 20.56 -16.37
N ALA A 870 48.08 20.18 -15.86
CA ALA A 870 47.42 18.93 -16.24
C ALA A 870 46.65 18.99 -17.57
N TRP A 871 46.25 20.17 -18.05
CA TRP A 871 45.36 20.32 -19.20
C TRP A 871 45.90 19.73 -20.54
N PRO A 872 47.20 19.79 -20.91
CA PRO A 872 47.67 19.22 -22.17
C PRO A 872 47.54 17.70 -22.19
N TRP A 873 47.72 17.08 -21.03
CA TRP A 873 47.62 15.64 -20.85
C TRP A 873 46.18 15.14 -20.77
N LEU A 874 45.23 15.97 -20.31
CA LEU A 874 43.80 15.66 -20.40
C LEU A 874 43.35 15.61 -21.86
N LEU A 875 43.86 16.50 -22.71
CA LEU A 875 43.62 16.45 -24.16
C LEU A 875 44.23 15.19 -24.78
N ALA A 876 45.48 14.84 -24.41
CA ALA A 876 46.12 13.62 -24.88
C ALA A 876 45.39 12.35 -24.40
N PHE A 877 44.91 12.31 -23.16
CA PHE A 877 44.12 11.20 -22.62
C PHE A 877 42.76 11.08 -23.30
N GLY A 878 42.10 12.21 -23.57
CA GLY A 878 40.88 12.23 -24.38
C GLY A 878 41.12 11.70 -25.79
N ALA A 879 42.20 12.13 -26.45
CA ALA A 879 42.57 11.62 -27.77
C ALA A 879 42.88 10.11 -27.76
N MET A 880 43.62 9.61 -26.76
CA MET A 880 43.84 8.17 -26.59
C MET A 880 42.56 7.40 -26.32
N GLY A 881 41.62 7.97 -25.55
CA GLY A 881 40.31 7.38 -25.34
C GLY A 881 39.50 7.26 -26.63
N VAL A 882 39.53 8.30 -27.47
CA VAL A 882 38.90 8.29 -28.80
C VAL A 882 39.55 7.24 -29.71
N VAL A 883 40.89 7.19 -29.77
CA VAL A 883 41.62 6.16 -30.54
C VAL A 883 41.31 4.76 -30.01
N GLY A 884 41.23 4.58 -28.70
CA GLY A 884 40.87 3.32 -28.07
C GLY A 884 39.44 2.89 -28.42
N LEU A 885 38.47 3.81 -28.43
CA LEU A 885 37.11 3.55 -28.88
C LEU A 885 37.08 3.08 -30.34
N PHE A 886 37.78 3.79 -31.23
CA PHE A 886 37.92 3.38 -32.64
C PHE A 886 38.58 2.01 -32.78
N ALA A 887 39.59 1.69 -31.97
CA ALA A 887 40.24 0.38 -32.00
C ALA A 887 39.32 -0.75 -31.49
N ILE A 888 38.49 -0.48 -30.47
CA ILE A 888 37.53 -1.44 -29.93
C ILE A 888 36.40 -1.70 -30.94
N GLU A 889 35.99 -0.69 -31.71
CA GLU A 889 35.00 -0.82 -32.80
C GLU A 889 35.46 -1.80 -33.89
N GLN A 890 36.77 -1.97 -34.09
CA GLN A 890 37.31 -2.94 -35.05
C GLN A 890 37.22 -4.40 -34.58
N ILE A 891 36.86 -4.66 -33.31
CA ILE A 891 36.73 -6.01 -32.76
C ILE A 891 35.25 -6.40 -32.81
N PRO A 892 34.82 -7.34 -33.68
CA PRO A 892 33.39 -7.63 -33.90
C PRO A 892 32.62 -7.99 -32.62
N ALA A 893 33.27 -8.73 -31.71
CA ALA A 893 32.70 -9.10 -30.40
C ALA A 893 32.50 -7.92 -29.43
N LEU A 894 33.16 -6.77 -29.67
CA LEU A 894 33.06 -5.55 -28.86
C LEU A 894 32.36 -4.40 -29.61
N ALA A 895 32.31 -4.43 -30.94
CA ALA A 895 31.66 -3.41 -31.78
C ALA A 895 30.15 -3.30 -31.48
N GLY A 896 29.44 -4.42 -31.36
CA GLY A 896 28.02 -4.45 -30.96
C GLY A 896 27.78 -3.85 -29.56
N ARG A 897 28.82 -3.80 -28.71
CA ARG A 897 28.76 -3.16 -27.40
C ARG A 897 28.93 -1.63 -27.46
N LEU A 898 29.46 -1.06 -28.54
CA LEU A 898 29.69 0.38 -28.69
C LEU A 898 28.55 1.13 -29.40
N SER A 899 27.59 0.43 -30.02
CA SER A 899 26.46 1.05 -30.70
C SER A 899 25.61 1.90 -29.74
N LEU A 900 25.61 3.21 -29.97
CA LEU A 900 24.79 4.20 -29.25
C LEU A 900 23.41 4.39 -29.91
N THR A 901 23.27 3.97 -31.17
CA THR A 901 22.09 4.17 -32.03
C THR A 901 21.27 2.89 -32.26
N GLY A 902 21.70 1.75 -31.72
CA GLY A 902 20.96 0.49 -31.79
C GLY A 902 19.80 0.39 -30.79
N GLU A 903 19.09 -0.74 -30.83
CA GLU A 903 17.94 -1.06 -29.95
C GLU A 903 18.17 -0.77 -28.46
N THR A 904 19.41 -0.91 -27.98
CA THR A 904 19.77 -0.62 -26.58
C THR A 904 19.67 0.86 -26.20
N GLY A 905 19.81 1.78 -27.15
CA GLY A 905 19.66 3.22 -26.94
C GLY A 905 18.18 3.62 -26.79
N VAL A 906 17.34 3.14 -27.72
CA VAL A 906 15.88 3.33 -27.69
C VAL A 906 15.29 2.78 -26.38
N PHE A 907 15.69 1.57 -26.00
CA PHE A 907 15.30 0.94 -24.73
C PHE A 907 15.56 1.85 -23.51
N ARG A 908 16.75 2.44 -23.40
CA ARG A 908 17.12 3.30 -22.26
C ARG A 908 16.34 4.61 -22.24
N LEU A 909 16.08 5.20 -23.41
CA LEU A 909 15.26 6.40 -23.51
C LEU A 909 13.83 6.12 -23.04
N SER A 910 13.23 5.01 -23.47
CA SER A 910 11.90 4.58 -23.01
C SER A 910 11.88 4.25 -21.52
N LEU A 911 12.92 3.60 -20.98
CA LEU A 911 13.06 3.35 -19.54
C LEU A 911 13.15 4.66 -18.74
N TRP A 912 13.94 5.63 -19.21
CA TRP A 912 14.07 6.93 -18.55
C TRP A 912 12.78 7.74 -18.64
N GLN A 913 12.07 7.67 -19.77
CA GLN A 913 10.76 8.29 -19.93
C GLN A 913 9.73 7.66 -18.97
N ALA A 914 9.69 6.33 -18.86
CA ALA A 914 8.86 5.63 -17.87
C ALA A 914 9.19 6.09 -16.44
N SER A 915 10.46 6.24 -16.12
CA SER A 915 10.93 6.70 -14.82
C SER A 915 10.55 8.16 -14.55
N LEU A 916 10.60 9.02 -15.56
CA LEU A 916 10.14 10.42 -15.45
C LEU A 916 8.63 10.50 -15.26
N ASN A 917 7.85 9.63 -15.92
CA ASN A 917 6.41 9.50 -15.70
C ASN A 917 6.12 9.08 -14.24
N MET A 918 6.86 8.10 -13.70
CA MET A 918 6.76 7.75 -12.28
C MET A 918 7.06 8.94 -11.36
N VAL A 919 8.13 9.70 -11.64
CA VAL A 919 8.50 10.89 -10.83
C VAL A 919 7.44 11.99 -10.93
N ARG A 920 6.82 12.16 -12.10
CA ARG A 920 5.73 13.12 -12.31
C ARG A 920 4.50 12.78 -11.47
N ASP A 921 4.17 11.49 -11.38
CA ASP A 921 3.02 11.01 -10.61
C ASP A 921 3.33 10.92 -9.10
N HIS A 922 4.59 10.70 -8.74
CA HIS A 922 5.06 10.53 -7.35
C HIS A 922 6.22 11.48 -6.96
N PRO A 923 6.05 12.81 -7.04
CA PRO A 923 7.17 13.76 -6.93
C PRO A 923 7.80 13.84 -5.52
N TRP A 924 7.04 13.57 -4.46
CA TRP A 924 7.48 13.84 -3.08
C TRP A 924 8.28 12.71 -2.44
N PHE A 925 7.86 11.46 -2.64
CA PHE A 925 8.49 10.30 -2.02
C PHE A 925 8.80 9.18 -3.00
N GLY A 926 8.56 9.40 -4.31
CA GLY A 926 8.70 8.36 -5.31
C GLY A 926 7.68 7.23 -5.10
N VAL A 927 7.91 6.11 -5.75
CA VAL A 927 7.13 4.87 -5.58
C VAL A 927 7.55 4.08 -4.34
N GLY A 928 8.60 4.54 -3.64
CA GLY A 928 9.17 3.91 -2.46
C GLY A 928 10.35 2.99 -2.79
N LEU A 929 11.11 2.67 -1.74
CA LEU A 929 12.26 1.78 -1.80
C LEU A 929 11.84 0.39 -2.33
N ASP A 930 12.67 -0.18 -3.20
CA ASP A 930 12.48 -1.48 -3.87
C ASP A 930 11.15 -1.68 -4.63
N ASN A 931 10.39 -0.60 -4.90
CA ASN A 931 9.10 -0.69 -5.59
C ASN A 931 9.19 -0.47 -7.12
N PHE A 932 10.33 0.01 -7.63
CA PHE A 932 10.51 0.36 -9.04
C PHE A 932 10.15 -0.80 -9.99
N LEU A 933 10.54 -2.04 -9.68
CA LEU A 933 10.24 -3.22 -10.50
C LEU A 933 8.74 -3.37 -10.76
N TYR A 934 7.95 -3.33 -9.69
CA TYR A 934 6.52 -3.63 -9.73
C TYR A 934 5.76 -2.52 -10.45
N GLU A 935 6.12 -1.26 -10.19
CA GLU A 935 5.51 -0.11 -10.86
C GLU A 935 5.95 -0.01 -12.32
N TYR A 936 7.22 -0.25 -12.62
CA TYR A 936 7.72 -0.30 -13.99
C TYR A 936 6.94 -1.35 -14.78
N ARG A 937 6.97 -2.60 -14.33
CA ARG A 937 6.33 -3.72 -15.04
C ARG A 937 4.82 -3.60 -15.14
N GLY A 938 4.16 -3.21 -14.05
CA GLY A 938 2.70 -3.22 -13.95
C GLY A 938 2.04 -1.90 -14.37
N ARG A 939 2.76 -0.78 -14.43
CA ARG A 939 2.11 0.54 -14.58
C ARG A 939 2.79 1.50 -15.54
N TYR A 940 4.11 1.45 -15.68
CA TYR A 940 4.84 2.50 -16.42
C TYR A 940 5.63 2.02 -17.63
N ILE A 941 5.72 0.71 -17.87
CA ILE A 941 6.53 0.16 -18.96
C ILE A 941 5.98 0.58 -20.32
N LEU A 942 6.81 1.30 -21.07
CA LEU A 942 6.50 1.75 -22.42
C LEU A 942 6.78 0.64 -23.45
N GLU A 943 6.18 0.75 -24.63
CA GLU A 943 6.35 -0.25 -25.69
C GLU A 943 7.81 -0.44 -26.10
N GLY A 944 8.55 0.67 -26.25
CA GLY A 944 9.99 0.64 -26.57
C GLY A 944 10.88 0.02 -25.49
N ALA A 945 10.35 -0.17 -24.27
CA ALA A 945 11.09 -0.71 -23.13
C ALA A 945 10.72 -2.17 -22.78
N TRP A 946 9.84 -2.81 -23.57
CA TRP A 946 9.32 -4.17 -23.27
C TRP A 946 10.37 -5.28 -23.28
N ARG A 947 11.56 -5.04 -23.84
CA ARG A 947 12.65 -6.03 -23.95
C ARG A 947 13.09 -6.59 -22.60
N ASP A 948 13.07 -5.77 -21.55
CA ASP A 948 13.41 -6.19 -20.18
C ASP A 948 12.37 -5.66 -19.19
N PRO A 949 11.24 -6.37 -19.02
CA PRO A 949 10.15 -5.92 -18.17
C PRO A 949 10.41 -6.15 -16.68
N ASN A 950 11.56 -6.72 -16.30
CA ASN A 950 11.85 -7.10 -14.91
C ASN A 950 13.02 -6.30 -14.32
N LEU A 951 13.25 -5.09 -14.82
CA LEU A 951 14.24 -4.18 -14.27
C LEU A 951 13.82 -3.66 -12.89
N SER A 952 14.76 -3.67 -11.95
CA SER A 952 14.55 -3.15 -10.59
C SER A 952 15.02 -1.71 -10.39
N HIS A 953 15.57 -1.06 -11.42
CA HIS A 953 16.04 0.33 -11.34
C HIS A 953 16.15 0.98 -12.73
N PRO A 954 16.22 2.32 -12.82
CA PRO A 954 16.17 3.05 -14.10
C PRO A 954 17.51 3.18 -14.85
N HIS A 955 18.56 2.46 -14.42
CA HIS A 955 19.94 2.63 -14.91
C HIS A 955 20.44 4.10 -14.94
N ASN A 956 20.01 4.93 -13.98
CA ASN A 956 20.48 6.29 -13.82
C ASN A 956 20.34 6.71 -12.36
N ILE A 957 21.45 7.02 -11.70
CA ILE A 957 21.51 7.32 -10.26
C ILE A 957 20.51 8.42 -9.86
N PHE A 958 20.30 9.45 -10.67
CA PHE A 958 19.41 10.55 -10.30
C PHE A 958 17.94 10.15 -10.43
N LEU A 959 17.57 9.43 -11.49
CA LEU A 959 16.24 8.86 -11.62
C LEU A 959 15.98 7.80 -10.55
N ASP A 960 17.01 7.06 -10.14
CA ASP A 960 16.90 6.04 -9.10
C ASP A 960 16.58 6.67 -7.73
N PHE A 961 17.28 7.75 -7.36
CA PHE A 961 16.93 8.55 -6.18
C PHE A 961 15.51 9.15 -6.28
N ALA A 962 15.16 9.73 -7.44
CA ALA A 962 13.86 10.38 -7.63
C ALA A 962 12.68 9.39 -7.60
N THR A 963 12.84 8.22 -8.22
CA THR A 963 11.80 7.19 -8.26
C THR A 963 11.67 6.45 -6.93
N ARG A 964 12.75 6.21 -6.17
CA ARG A 964 12.66 5.47 -4.90
C ARG A 964 12.28 6.33 -3.70
N ILE A 965 12.76 7.57 -3.62
CA ILE A 965 12.58 8.44 -2.43
C ILE A 965 12.19 9.89 -2.78
N GLY A 966 11.76 10.14 -4.02
CA GLY A 966 11.21 11.42 -4.47
C GLY A 966 12.24 12.52 -4.74
N LEU A 967 11.76 13.65 -5.23
CA LEU A 967 12.58 14.85 -5.47
C LEU A 967 13.29 15.37 -4.20
N PRO A 968 12.68 15.39 -3.00
CA PRO A 968 13.39 15.69 -1.76
C PRO A 968 14.57 14.75 -1.51
N GLY A 969 14.38 13.45 -1.72
CA GLY A 969 15.43 12.45 -1.57
C GLY A 969 16.55 12.62 -2.59
N LEU A 970 16.22 12.90 -3.85
CA LEU A 970 17.19 13.30 -4.88
C LEU A 970 18.00 14.53 -4.47
N LEU A 971 17.36 15.59 -4.00
CA LEU A 971 18.04 16.80 -3.57
C LEU A 971 18.99 16.54 -2.40
N VAL A 972 18.59 15.72 -1.43
CA VAL A 972 19.46 15.33 -0.32
C VAL A 972 20.63 14.45 -0.79
N GLY A 973 20.38 13.46 -1.65
CA GLY A 973 21.43 12.64 -2.26
C GLY A 973 22.47 13.49 -3.02
N LEU A 974 22.00 14.41 -3.88
CA LEU A 974 22.84 15.38 -4.58
C LEU A 974 23.62 16.26 -3.62
N SER A 975 22.98 16.75 -2.55
CA SER A 975 23.63 17.58 -1.54
C SER A 975 24.77 16.85 -0.84
N LEU A 976 24.60 15.54 -0.57
CA LEU A 976 25.63 14.70 0.05
C LEU A 976 26.81 14.48 -0.90
N ILE A 977 26.55 14.15 -2.17
CA ILE A 977 27.59 14.01 -3.21
C ILE A 977 28.40 15.30 -3.34
N VAL A 978 27.72 16.45 -3.48
CA VAL A 978 28.35 17.76 -3.61
C VAL A 978 29.13 18.14 -2.35
N THR A 979 28.57 17.87 -1.16
CA THR A 979 29.23 18.18 0.11
C THR A 979 30.48 17.32 0.29
N LEU A 980 30.43 16.02 -0.01
CA LEU A 980 31.60 15.15 0.02
C LEU A 980 32.68 15.65 -0.95
N ALA A 981 32.32 15.95 -2.21
CA ALA A 981 33.26 16.46 -3.20
C ALA A 981 33.93 17.77 -2.73
N ARG A 982 33.15 18.72 -2.19
CA ARG A 982 33.65 19.98 -1.63
C ARG A 982 34.57 19.76 -0.42
N THR A 983 34.23 18.83 0.46
CA THR A 983 35.04 18.48 1.63
C THR A 983 36.39 17.90 1.20
N LEU A 984 36.39 16.91 0.29
CA LEU A 984 37.62 16.33 -0.24
C LEU A 984 38.49 17.36 -0.96
N TRP A 985 37.88 18.24 -1.78
CA TRP A 985 38.58 19.33 -2.46
C TRP A 985 39.26 20.31 -1.49
N ARG A 986 38.59 20.65 -0.38
CA ARG A 986 39.12 21.56 0.65
C ARG A 986 40.18 20.91 1.54
N LEU A 987 40.07 19.61 1.82
CA LEU A 987 41.07 18.87 2.60
C LEU A 987 42.36 18.67 1.82
N ARG A 988 42.26 18.46 0.50
CA ARG A 988 43.38 18.16 -0.38
C ARG A 988 44.63 19.03 -0.21
N PRO A 989 44.58 20.38 -0.16
CA PRO A 989 45.78 21.21 0.03
C PRO A 989 46.33 21.21 1.47
N GLN A 990 45.56 20.76 2.45
CA GLN A 990 45.92 20.86 3.88
C GLN A 990 46.36 19.51 4.47
N ILE A 991 46.05 18.40 3.79
CA ILE A 991 46.27 17.06 4.30
C ILE A 991 47.75 16.64 4.23
N SER A 992 48.21 15.89 5.22
CA SER A 992 49.57 15.33 5.24
C SER A 992 49.85 14.40 4.06
N PRO A 993 51.13 14.23 3.64
CA PRO A 993 51.53 13.32 2.56
C PRO A 993 51.11 11.86 2.77
N GLU A 994 50.95 11.41 4.02
CA GLU A 994 50.45 10.06 4.37
C GLU A 994 49.00 9.84 3.91
N TRP A 995 48.15 10.88 3.99
CA TRP A 995 46.71 10.75 3.72
C TRP A 995 46.30 11.33 2.36
N LEU A 996 47.21 11.99 1.65
CA LEU A 996 46.96 12.54 0.32
C LEU A 996 46.46 11.47 -0.70
N PRO A 997 47.05 10.26 -0.80
CA PRO A 997 46.55 9.24 -1.70
C PRO A 997 45.13 8.79 -1.37
N VAL A 998 44.78 8.74 -0.07
CA VAL A 998 43.43 8.39 0.38
C VAL A 998 42.44 9.47 -0.04
N VAL A 999 42.71 10.75 0.24
CA VAL A 999 41.81 11.86 -0.16
C VAL A 999 41.56 11.88 -1.67
N VAL A 1000 42.62 11.69 -2.47
CA VAL A 1000 42.50 11.65 -3.94
C VAL A 1000 41.75 10.41 -4.39
N GLY A 1001 42.04 9.24 -3.80
CA GLY A 1001 41.36 7.99 -4.12
C GLY A 1001 39.88 8.00 -3.76
N LEU A 1002 39.47 8.61 -2.64
CA LEU A 1002 38.06 8.83 -2.29
C LEU A 1002 37.37 9.75 -3.31
N GLY A 1003 38.06 10.81 -3.75
CA GLY A 1003 37.54 11.72 -4.79
C GLY A 1003 37.39 11.03 -6.14
N ALA A 1004 38.33 10.14 -6.48
CA ALA A 1004 38.29 9.35 -7.70
C ALA A 1004 37.22 8.25 -7.65
N ALA A 1005 37.01 7.60 -6.50
CA ALA A 1005 35.91 6.67 -6.27
C ALA A 1005 34.54 7.35 -6.32
N LEU A 1006 34.44 8.61 -5.85
CA LEU A 1006 33.24 9.43 -6.02
C LEU A 1006 33.01 9.83 -7.49
N ALA A 1007 34.07 10.07 -8.26
CA ALA A 1007 33.94 10.30 -9.69
C ALA A 1007 33.46 9.03 -10.42
N ASP A 1008 34.04 7.86 -10.14
CA ASP A 1008 33.56 6.58 -10.67
C ASP A 1008 32.08 6.38 -10.37
N MET A 1009 31.68 6.56 -9.11
CA MET A 1009 30.28 6.48 -8.66
C MET A 1009 29.32 7.26 -9.55
N VAL A 1010 29.61 8.55 -9.75
CA VAL A 1010 28.70 9.46 -10.45
C VAL A 1010 28.67 9.11 -11.93
N PHE A 1011 29.82 8.94 -12.57
CA PHE A 1011 29.90 8.73 -14.01
C PHE A 1011 29.46 7.33 -14.45
N HIS A 1012 29.80 6.28 -13.69
CA HIS A 1012 29.25 4.93 -13.92
C HIS A 1012 27.75 4.92 -13.65
N GLY A 1013 27.30 5.61 -12.59
CA GLY A 1013 25.90 5.73 -12.20
C GLY A 1013 25.01 6.51 -13.18
N LEU A 1014 25.56 7.23 -14.16
CA LEU A 1014 24.73 7.85 -15.21
C LEU A 1014 24.04 6.83 -16.12
N VAL A 1015 24.57 5.60 -16.17
CA VAL A 1015 24.09 4.53 -17.06
C VAL A 1015 23.92 3.20 -16.33
N ASP A 1016 24.00 3.19 -15.01
CA ASP A 1016 23.78 2.01 -14.17
C ASP A 1016 23.35 2.39 -12.74
N HIS A 1017 23.04 1.38 -11.94
CA HIS A 1017 22.75 1.51 -10.52
C HIS A 1017 24.02 1.82 -9.71
N SER A 1018 24.01 2.75 -8.75
CA SER A 1018 25.26 3.23 -8.11
C SER A 1018 25.19 3.53 -6.61
N PHE A 1019 24.02 3.41 -5.99
CA PHE A 1019 23.82 3.68 -4.55
C PHE A 1019 22.95 2.67 -3.82
N PHE A 1020 21.74 2.35 -4.31
CA PHE A 1020 20.74 1.48 -3.64
C PHE A 1020 21.06 -0.04 -3.70
N LEU A 1021 22.31 -0.40 -3.41
CA LEU A 1021 22.78 -1.77 -3.22
C LEU A 1021 23.60 -1.75 -1.93
N VAL A 1022 23.49 -2.83 -1.16
CA VAL A 1022 24.07 -2.92 0.20
C VAL A 1022 25.55 -2.50 0.19
N ASP A 1023 26.37 -3.17 -0.61
CA ASP A 1023 27.81 -2.90 -0.71
C ASP A 1023 28.14 -1.47 -1.17
N LEU A 1024 27.38 -0.93 -2.14
CA LEU A 1024 27.59 0.41 -2.67
C LEU A 1024 27.21 1.50 -1.67
N ALA A 1025 26.11 1.31 -0.93
CA ALA A 1025 25.69 2.20 0.14
C ALA A 1025 26.75 2.22 1.25
N PHE A 1026 27.16 1.06 1.76
CA PHE A 1026 28.21 0.95 2.77
C PHE A 1026 29.54 1.57 2.30
N ALA A 1027 29.95 1.36 1.06
CA ALA A 1027 31.12 2.03 0.48
C ALA A 1027 30.97 3.56 0.46
N PHE A 1028 29.81 4.08 0.07
CA PHE A 1028 29.53 5.52 0.10
C PHE A 1028 29.60 6.09 1.54
N TYR A 1029 29.02 5.41 2.52
CA TYR A 1029 29.09 5.82 3.93
C TYR A 1029 30.50 5.70 4.52
N LEU A 1030 31.33 4.77 4.06
CA LEU A 1030 32.77 4.73 4.38
C LEU A 1030 33.50 5.95 3.82
N LEU A 1031 33.21 6.36 2.58
CA LEU A 1031 33.75 7.58 1.96
C LEU A 1031 33.39 8.82 2.78
N LEU A 1032 32.12 8.95 3.18
CA LEU A 1032 31.63 10.04 4.03
C LEU A 1032 32.34 10.05 5.40
N GLY A 1033 32.37 8.90 6.09
CA GLY A 1033 32.96 8.79 7.42
C GLY A 1033 34.47 9.04 7.44
N THR A 1034 35.19 8.60 6.40
CA THR A 1034 36.63 8.84 6.26
C THR A 1034 36.92 10.32 6.01
N ALA A 1035 36.14 10.99 5.15
CA ALA A 1035 36.29 12.43 4.89
C ALA A 1035 36.05 13.27 6.16
N VAL A 1036 35.00 12.95 6.92
CA VAL A 1036 34.68 13.60 8.20
C VAL A 1036 35.77 13.35 9.25
N TRP A 1037 36.32 12.14 9.30
CA TRP A 1037 37.43 11.81 10.19
C TRP A 1037 38.68 12.63 9.88
N LEU A 1038 39.09 12.70 8.60
CA LEU A 1038 40.23 13.50 8.14
C LEU A 1038 40.06 14.99 8.47
N GLN A 1039 38.84 15.52 8.29
CA GLN A 1039 38.54 16.92 8.63
C GLN A 1039 38.71 17.23 10.11
N ASN A 1040 38.36 16.28 10.99
CA ASN A 1040 38.52 16.46 12.44
C ASN A 1040 39.99 16.42 12.87
N GLN A 1041 40.82 15.59 12.23
CA GLN A 1041 42.25 15.51 12.51
C GLN A 1041 42.97 16.84 12.21
N GLU A 1042 42.69 17.44 11.06
CA GLU A 1042 43.31 18.72 10.67
C GLU A 1042 42.79 19.90 11.51
N SER A 1043 41.50 19.92 11.85
CA SER A 1043 40.93 20.95 12.73
C SER A 1043 41.50 20.90 14.16
N GLY A 1044 41.92 19.71 14.63
CA GLY A 1044 42.59 19.53 15.91
C GLY A 1044 44.01 20.11 15.91
N LYS A 1045 44.80 19.81 14.86
CA LYS A 1045 46.17 20.33 14.73
C LYS A 1045 46.24 21.86 14.69
N ILE A 1046 45.28 22.53 14.05
CA ILE A 1046 45.22 24.00 13.98
C ILE A 1046 44.96 24.62 15.36
N ARG A 1047 44.22 23.94 16.26
CA ARG A 1047 43.94 24.44 17.61
C ARG A 1047 45.12 24.26 18.57
N ASP A 1048 45.85 23.17 18.44
CA ASP A 1048 46.99 22.87 19.32
C ASP A 1048 48.27 23.62 18.90
N GLY A 1049 48.36 24.11 17.65
CA GLY A 1049 49.46 24.95 17.15
C GLY A 1049 49.33 26.44 17.41
N SER A 1050 48.26 26.88 18.10
CA SER A 1050 48.00 28.28 18.49
C SER A 1050 48.04 28.52 20.01
N ALA A 1051 48.64 27.59 20.76
CA ALA A 1051 48.81 27.66 22.22
C ALA A 1051 50.26 27.92 22.61
#